data_AF-A0A556QQM5-F1
#
_entry.id   AF-A0A556QQM5-F1
#
_cell.length_a   1.000
_cell.length_b   1.000
_cell.length_c   1.000
_cell.angle_alpha   90.00
_cell.angle_beta   90.00
_cell.angle_gamma   90.00
#
_symmetry.space_group_name_H-M   'P 1'
#
loop_
_entity.id
_entity.type
_entity.pdbx_description
1 polymer ?
#
loop_
_entity_poly.entity_id
_entity_poly.type
_entity_poly.pdbx_seq_one_letter_code
_entity_poly.pdbx_strand_id
1 'polypeptide(L)'
;MLVPIVRAAGYGFDVLTPPAAYAVDLEAAGLSGQAGTWMRVRGLIEPTAATAVGGRTVETDRAGLAKLRRQGIKTAVLVLWHPPVGSKGVRSGPGRRLPLDLREAYERGRILGAAYGDLVDVWEIENEPDIGFVADNPETYTAFHKALYLGLKNGASASAVSLSHKVKFKWQSVQSTWRTQKRGWSDLQLNLSSSTHERREPLVIMAPLALPPGPYLERLWANGIASYTDGFNFHYYGYSDDFTGVYRQFENAISILNAETAERAERYTSSSSVNSVTSVLKKKFPVFITEYGYGLLDGEARNTVEGRVRQWRWFASVAKQVRILRPEGPMAFVLNPYYEAGLNEFGLGMAAQPELRGSLSHKIKVKEKQGDGGQKTEDGEWTEPRGEDGHVQSTRPRSGSDGVNETGHLLGGRVNNTEDRGQTTEDGGQDSAVSANSVLKFSPDDFGAKHAQPWMAGIGKKVGDAYASPALAYLWDYAERNPYRSRDWTVKVAPSSPVVIDFIADADLTQLKASGGYRLQGLSAEWTPLPLRKGRGRWVLYNFGAVPITGALEIAAPTPVTSTYDPVMTLAPGERREIPVELTIDGSVWTAHAFTVRFVPRIKTVSPAVFTTVLYPAAYGMVTETIESFTFMDNREARAQVGARPLASEEPQLYDQGGRWLATDGVRVEEKDGLWRIHIDYLADTSLRPAAVELPLPRGFVFPQDTLFSFRYRIGKVGGTDDGRSGVLSRGTEDRGQMTDGTVTSESGNLKVTADGRRTMNGVSNKPVRIDPMRFKPLSGVHGDAMGVYFRTANGNLYFAGGRLPLTAEWGTYTRPSQDFTMGFFGRAALPWRFSDNTPVSLFIYLRPSQLPAVFEIRDARIVRFREE
;
A
#
# COMPACT_ATOMS: atom_id res chain seq x y z
N MET A 1 4.99 20.93 23.03
CA MET A 1 5.99 19.95 23.51
C MET A 1 6.89 19.34 22.40
N LEU A 2 6.75 19.69 21.12
CA LEU A 2 7.56 19.14 20.01
C LEU A 2 8.94 19.84 19.78
N VAL A 3 9.47 20.53 20.79
CA VAL A 3 10.59 21.53 20.79
C VAL A 3 11.67 21.36 19.70
N PRO A 4 12.23 20.16 19.45
CA PRO A 4 13.32 20.01 18.50
C PRO A 4 12.90 19.88 17.04
N ILE A 5 11.84 19.12 16.80
CA ILE A 5 11.72 18.30 15.59
C ILE A 5 11.53 19.15 14.34
N VAL A 6 10.68 20.17 14.45
CA VAL A 6 10.38 21.11 13.37
C VAL A 6 11.32 22.33 13.42
N ARG A 7 12.23 22.40 14.40
CA ARG A 7 13.29 23.43 14.53
C ARG A 7 14.56 23.09 13.76
N ALA A 8 14.54 21.95 13.10
CA ALA A 8 15.72 21.19 12.78
C ALA A 8 15.57 20.38 11.50
N ALA A 9 14.39 20.36 10.92
CA ALA A 9 14.08 19.51 9.78
C ALA A 9 13.83 20.38 8.56
N GLY A 10 14.81 20.35 7.66
CA GLY A 10 14.55 20.58 6.24
C GLY A 10 13.78 19.41 5.59
N TYR A 11 13.69 18.29 6.31
CA TYR A 11 12.76 17.19 6.09
C TYR A 11 11.39 17.58 6.65
N GLY A 12 10.34 16.91 6.20
CA GLY A 12 9.08 16.93 6.93
C GLY A 12 8.92 15.76 7.88
N PHE A 13 7.75 15.68 8.49
CA PHE A 13 7.30 14.50 9.23
C PHE A 13 5.90 14.12 8.75
N ASP A 14 5.61 12.83 8.75
CA ASP A 14 4.23 12.35 8.70
C ASP A 14 3.63 12.24 10.11
N VAL A 15 2.33 12.48 10.18
CA VAL A 15 1.64 12.86 11.40
C VAL A 15 0.22 12.30 11.40
N LEU A 16 -0.04 11.35 12.29
CA LEU A 16 -1.26 10.51 12.30
C LEU A 16 -2.49 11.16 12.97
N THR A 17 -2.45 12.45 13.34
CA THR A 17 -3.53 13.08 14.15
C THR A 17 -3.84 14.54 13.68
N PRO A 18 -4.89 15.22 14.22
CA PRO A 18 -5.41 16.49 13.69
C PRO A 18 -4.43 17.69 13.69
N PRO A 19 -4.52 18.62 12.71
CA PRO A 19 -3.76 19.87 12.70
C PRO A 19 -3.87 20.69 14.00
N ALA A 20 -5.07 20.70 14.61
CA ALA A 20 -5.36 21.46 15.82
C ALA A 20 -4.49 21.04 17.03
N ALA A 21 -4.17 19.75 17.16
CA ALA A 21 -3.33 19.24 18.24
C ALA A 21 -1.88 19.76 18.10
N TYR A 22 -1.27 19.54 16.94
CA TYR A 22 0.11 19.97 16.66
C TYR A 22 0.30 21.48 16.80
N ALA A 23 -0.67 22.26 16.36
CA ALA A 23 -0.59 23.71 16.41
C ALA A 23 -0.37 24.24 17.85
N VAL A 24 -0.95 23.61 18.87
CA VAL A 24 -0.67 23.92 20.29
C VAL A 24 0.74 23.45 20.67
N ASP A 25 1.07 22.21 20.31
CA ASP A 25 2.33 21.55 20.66
C ASP A 25 3.59 22.19 20.04
N LEU A 26 3.44 22.96 18.96
CA LEU A 26 4.54 23.65 18.28
C LEU A 26 4.83 25.05 18.87
N GLU A 27 3.83 25.73 19.45
CA GLU A 27 4.02 27.03 20.10
C GLU A 27 4.55 26.88 21.53
N ALA A 28 3.99 25.93 22.29
CA ALA A 28 4.55 25.41 23.56
C ALA A 28 5.83 24.57 23.33
N ALA A 29 6.62 24.97 22.33
CA ALA A 29 7.85 24.37 21.86
C ALA A 29 8.81 25.40 21.22
N GLY A 30 8.40 26.67 21.04
CA GLY A 30 9.27 27.72 20.50
C GLY A 30 9.67 27.51 19.03
N LEU A 31 8.79 26.91 18.21
CA LEU A 31 9.06 26.48 16.83
C LEU A 31 8.67 27.51 15.75
N SER A 32 8.37 28.74 16.12
CA SER A 32 8.13 29.83 15.16
C SER A 32 9.43 30.26 14.48
N GLY A 33 9.58 30.01 13.18
CA GLY A 33 10.58 30.72 12.35
C GLY A 33 11.34 29.92 11.28
N GLN A 34 11.21 28.60 11.17
CA GLN A 34 11.86 27.85 10.08
C GLN A 34 10.98 27.77 8.83
N ALA A 35 11.19 28.73 7.94
CA ALA A 35 10.56 28.74 6.63
C ALA A 35 11.08 27.60 5.73
N GLY A 36 10.18 26.74 5.26
CA GLY A 36 10.46 25.72 4.25
C GLY A 36 10.46 24.27 4.74
N THR A 37 10.35 24.04 6.05
CA THR A 37 10.02 22.72 6.63
C THR A 37 8.66 22.25 6.12
N TRP A 38 8.48 20.94 5.98
CA TRP A 38 7.22 20.34 5.53
C TRP A 38 6.53 19.55 6.66
N MET A 39 5.24 19.29 6.52
CA MET A 39 4.53 18.34 7.38
C MET A 39 3.40 17.68 6.59
N ARG A 40 3.30 16.35 6.66
CA ARG A 40 2.13 15.63 6.16
C ARG A 40 1.02 15.69 7.20
N VAL A 41 -0.21 15.81 6.74
CA VAL A 41 -1.41 15.92 7.58
C VAL A 41 -2.38 14.85 7.13
N ARG A 42 -2.60 13.83 7.97
CA ARG A 42 -3.59 12.79 7.71
C ARG A 42 -4.98 13.21 8.23
N GLY A 43 -5.93 13.46 7.33
CA GLY A 43 -7.36 13.58 7.63
C GLY A 43 -7.81 14.91 8.22
N LEU A 44 -8.29 15.81 7.36
CA LEU A 44 -9.10 16.97 7.75
C LEU A 44 -10.57 16.59 7.97
N ILE A 45 -11.29 17.38 8.78
CA ILE A 45 -12.74 17.30 8.88
C ILE A 45 -13.39 17.71 7.56
N GLU A 46 -14.26 16.85 7.03
CA GLU A 46 -15.13 17.19 5.90
C GLU A 46 -16.22 18.18 6.37
N PRO A 47 -16.35 19.36 5.74
CA PRO A 47 -17.40 20.34 6.08
C PRO A 47 -18.84 19.83 5.99
N THR A 48 -19.06 18.71 5.31
CA THR A 48 -20.35 18.01 5.17
C THR A 48 -20.60 16.95 6.24
N ALA A 49 -19.63 16.68 7.14
CA ALA A 49 -19.87 15.82 8.30
C ALA A 49 -20.80 16.54 9.29
N ALA A 50 -22.04 16.07 9.40
CA ALA A 50 -23.09 16.72 10.21
C ALA A 50 -22.83 16.70 11.72
N THR A 51 -21.79 15.99 12.18
CA THR A 51 -21.38 15.89 13.60
C THR A 51 -19.88 16.15 13.76
N ALA A 52 -19.53 16.90 14.79
CA ALA A 52 -18.13 17.20 15.14
C ALA A 52 -17.43 15.94 15.69
N VAL A 53 -16.65 15.26 14.84
CA VAL A 53 -15.95 14.01 15.21
C VAL A 53 -14.93 14.30 16.32
N GLY A 54 -15.23 13.86 17.54
CA GLY A 54 -14.39 14.12 18.72
C GLY A 54 -14.27 15.61 19.08
N GLY A 55 -15.28 16.43 18.73
CA GLY A 55 -15.25 17.88 18.97
C GLY A 55 -14.40 18.69 17.98
N ARG A 56 -13.78 18.06 16.98
CA ARG A 56 -13.14 18.76 15.86
C ARG A 56 -14.18 19.44 14.97
N THR A 57 -13.85 20.63 14.49
CA THR A 57 -14.60 21.35 13.44
C THR A 57 -13.66 21.84 12.34
N VAL A 58 -14.24 22.30 11.22
CA VAL A 58 -13.50 22.96 10.12
C VAL A 58 -12.68 24.14 10.63
N GLU A 59 -13.22 24.91 11.57
CA GLU A 59 -12.55 26.05 12.19
C GLU A 59 -11.32 25.62 13.00
N THR A 60 -11.39 24.51 13.74
CA THR A 60 -10.24 23.99 14.50
C THR A 60 -9.11 23.51 13.59
N ASP A 61 -9.45 22.82 12.50
CA ASP A 61 -8.47 22.36 11.50
C ASP A 61 -7.87 23.55 10.73
N ARG A 62 -8.68 24.53 10.29
CA ARG A 62 -8.21 25.78 9.68
C ARG A 62 -7.31 26.58 10.62
N ALA A 63 -7.65 26.67 11.91
CA ALA A 63 -6.82 27.34 12.90
C ALA A 63 -5.45 26.65 13.06
N GLY A 64 -5.42 25.32 13.01
CA GLY A 64 -4.20 24.53 13.00
C GLY A 64 -3.34 24.78 11.76
N LEU A 65 -3.90 24.61 10.56
CA LEU A 65 -3.21 24.86 9.28
C LEU A 65 -2.70 26.31 9.17
N ALA A 66 -3.50 27.29 9.57
CA ALA A 66 -3.09 28.69 9.57
C ALA A 66 -1.95 28.98 10.56
N LYS A 67 -1.87 28.25 11.68
CA LYS A 67 -0.78 28.40 12.67
C LYS A 67 0.52 27.74 12.18
N LEU A 68 0.43 26.56 11.57
CA LEU A 68 1.56 25.90 10.88
C LEU A 68 2.16 26.82 9.81
N ARG A 69 1.31 27.39 8.95
CA ARG A 69 1.71 28.34 7.90
C ARG A 69 2.38 29.60 8.47
N ARG A 70 1.89 30.15 9.59
CA ARG A 70 2.53 31.28 10.31
C ARG A 70 3.89 30.93 10.91
N GLN A 71 4.18 29.64 11.16
CA GLN A 71 5.48 29.18 11.67
C GLN A 71 6.52 28.95 10.55
N GLY A 72 6.10 29.02 9.28
CA GLY A 72 6.94 28.75 8.10
C GLY A 72 6.82 27.33 7.55
N ILE A 73 5.93 26.51 8.12
CA ILE A 73 5.76 25.08 7.80
C ILE A 73 4.80 24.93 6.61
N LYS A 74 5.27 24.28 5.55
CA LYS A 74 4.46 23.86 4.40
C LYS A 74 3.69 22.58 4.72
N THR A 75 2.50 22.42 4.16
CA THR A 75 1.57 21.32 4.47
C THR A 75 1.25 20.45 3.25
N ALA A 76 1.41 19.13 3.41
CA ALA A 76 0.91 18.12 2.48
C ALA A 76 -0.28 17.40 3.11
N VAL A 77 -1.50 17.67 2.64
CA VAL A 77 -2.72 17.10 3.22
C VAL A 77 -3.15 15.86 2.45
N LEU A 78 -3.15 14.72 3.14
CA LEU A 78 -3.62 13.45 2.62
C LEU A 78 -5.17 13.39 2.62
N VAL A 79 -5.74 13.22 1.43
CA VAL A 79 -7.17 13.04 1.18
C VAL A 79 -7.45 11.55 0.97
N LEU A 80 -7.87 10.86 2.04
CA LEU A 80 -8.33 9.47 1.99
C LEU A 80 -9.82 9.40 1.64
N TRP A 81 -10.19 8.58 0.65
CA TRP A 81 -11.58 8.18 0.47
C TRP A 81 -12.01 7.27 1.62
N HIS A 82 -12.91 7.81 2.43
CA HIS A 82 -13.85 7.06 3.25
C HIS A 82 -15.24 7.36 2.68
N PRO A 83 -16.08 6.34 2.38
CA PRO A 83 -17.40 6.59 1.82
C PRO A 83 -18.26 7.32 2.85
N PRO A 84 -18.81 8.51 2.52
CA PRO A 84 -19.66 9.24 3.44
C PRO A 84 -20.98 8.50 3.69
N VAL A 85 -21.61 8.79 4.84
CA VAL A 85 -22.98 8.38 5.14
C VAL A 85 -23.90 8.94 4.06
N GLY A 86 -24.60 8.07 3.33
CA GLY A 86 -25.44 8.46 2.19
C GLY A 86 -24.74 8.54 0.83
N SER A 87 -23.50 8.05 0.69
CA SER A 87 -22.90 7.77 -0.64
C SER A 87 -23.77 6.81 -1.45
N LYS A 88 -23.78 6.95 -2.79
CA LYS A 88 -24.55 6.09 -3.72
C LYS A 88 -23.91 4.72 -3.94
N GLY A 89 -23.14 4.24 -2.98
CA GLY A 89 -22.37 3.01 -3.03
C GLY A 89 -20.92 3.20 -3.47
N VAL A 90 -20.09 2.27 -3.01
CA VAL A 90 -18.74 2.03 -3.50
C VAL A 90 -18.75 0.87 -4.49
N ARG A 91 -17.64 0.70 -5.22
CA ARG A 91 -17.43 -0.45 -6.12
C ARG A 91 -17.44 -1.76 -5.32
N SER A 92 -17.88 -2.84 -5.96
CA SER A 92 -18.00 -4.16 -5.35
C SER A 92 -16.63 -4.84 -5.14
N GLY A 93 -16.60 -5.80 -4.21
CA GLY A 93 -15.40 -6.60 -3.89
C GLY A 93 -14.73 -6.23 -2.57
N PRO A 94 -13.82 -7.09 -2.06
CA PRO A 94 -13.22 -6.94 -0.73
C PRO A 94 -12.26 -5.74 -0.64
N GLY A 95 -11.99 -5.30 0.60
CA GLY A 95 -11.08 -4.19 0.89
C GLY A 95 -11.72 -2.80 0.77
N ARG A 96 -10.90 -1.74 0.83
CA ARG A 96 -11.37 -0.36 0.68
C ARG A 96 -11.58 -0.03 -0.81
N ARG A 97 -12.77 0.45 -1.15
CA ARG A 97 -13.28 0.64 -2.50
C ARG A 97 -13.57 2.11 -2.80
N LEU A 98 -13.33 2.50 -4.04
CA LEU A 98 -13.61 3.83 -4.58
C LEU A 98 -15.12 4.00 -4.90
N PRO A 99 -15.63 5.24 -5.01
CA PRO A 99 -17.05 5.49 -5.25
C PRO A 99 -17.52 5.01 -6.63
N LEU A 100 -18.82 4.72 -6.73
CA LEU A 100 -19.50 4.33 -7.98
C LEU A 100 -19.92 5.54 -8.84
N ASP A 101 -20.09 6.72 -8.22
CA ASP A 101 -20.41 7.99 -8.88
C ASP A 101 -19.29 9.01 -8.60
N LEU A 102 -18.43 9.27 -9.59
CA LEU A 102 -17.29 10.18 -9.42
C LEU A 102 -17.68 11.64 -9.16
N ARG A 103 -18.97 12.01 -9.28
CA ARG A 103 -19.47 13.30 -8.81
C ARG A 103 -19.33 13.46 -7.30
N GLU A 104 -19.35 12.38 -6.53
CA GLU A 104 -19.11 12.42 -5.08
C GLU A 104 -17.62 12.72 -4.77
N ALA A 105 -16.71 12.13 -5.53
CA ALA A 105 -15.27 12.43 -5.44
C ALA A 105 -14.97 13.88 -5.83
N TYR A 106 -15.52 14.35 -6.95
CA TYR A 106 -15.40 15.74 -7.39
C TYR A 106 -15.98 16.73 -6.37
N GLU A 107 -17.20 16.51 -5.89
CA GLU A 107 -17.87 17.45 -4.97
C GLU A 107 -17.18 17.50 -3.61
N ARG A 108 -16.72 16.35 -3.08
CA ARG A 108 -15.87 16.31 -1.88
C ARG A 108 -14.57 17.08 -2.08
N GLY A 109 -13.91 16.91 -3.23
CA GLY A 109 -12.72 17.69 -3.60
C GLY A 109 -13.01 19.19 -3.64
N ARG A 110 -14.13 19.60 -4.25
CA ARG A 110 -14.57 20.99 -4.33
C ARG A 110 -14.85 21.60 -2.96
N ILE A 111 -15.46 20.83 -2.07
CA ILE A 111 -15.75 21.22 -0.68
C ILE A 111 -14.45 21.37 0.12
N LEU A 112 -13.52 20.43 0.03
CA LEU A 112 -12.21 20.50 0.72
C LEU A 112 -11.33 21.64 0.18
N GLY A 113 -11.26 21.79 -1.14
CA GLY A 113 -10.53 22.87 -1.81
C GLY A 113 -11.07 24.24 -1.41
N ALA A 114 -12.39 24.40 -1.30
CA ALA A 114 -13.00 25.63 -0.80
C ALA A 114 -12.74 25.85 0.70
N ALA A 115 -12.85 24.81 1.52
CA ALA A 115 -12.72 24.94 2.97
C ALA A 115 -11.27 25.11 3.47
N TYR A 116 -10.26 24.71 2.70
CA TYR A 116 -8.85 24.69 3.17
C TYR A 116 -7.80 25.13 2.13
N GLY A 117 -8.15 25.30 0.85
CA GLY A 117 -7.18 25.52 -0.24
C GLY A 117 -6.40 26.84 -0.18
N ASP A 118 -6.78 27.79 0.68
CA ASP A 118 -6.01 29.01 0.98
C ASP A 118 -4.92 28.79 2.05
N LEU A 119 -4.95 27.66 2.76
CA LEU A 119 -4.02 27.32 3.84
C LEU A 119 -3.08 26.16 3.49
N VAL A 120 -3.54 25.22 2.66
CA VAL A 120 -2.77 24.04 2.20
C VAL A 120 -1.77 24.40 1.11
N ASP A 121 -0.59 23.75 1.10
CA ASP A 121 0.43 23.89 0.05
C ASP A 121 0.31 22.78 -1.01
N VAL A 122 0.08 21.55 -0.56
CA VAL A 122 -0.07 20.34 -1.39
C VAL A 122 -1.24 19.50 -0.90
N TRP A 123 -2.09 19.05 -1.82
CA TRP A 123 -3.05 17.96 -1.60
C TRP A 123 -2.49 16.67 -2.16
N GLU A 124 -2.57 15.59 -1.39
CA GLU A 124 -2.15 14.25 -1.76
C GLU A 124 -3.40 13.36 -1.85
N ILE A 125 -3.73 12.85 -3.04
CA ILE A 125 -4.95 12.07 -3.25
C ILE A 125 -4.66 10.58 -3.08
N GLU A 126 -5.18 10.01 -1.99
CA GLU A 126 -4.95 8.64 -1.52
C GLU A 126 -3.51 8.30 -1.10
N ASN A 127 -3.40 7.16 -0.41
CA ASN A 127 -2.16 6.57 0.07
C ASN A 127 -1.97 5.20 -0.62
N GLU A 128 -0.80 4.96 -1.24
CA GLU A 128 -0.29 3.63 -1.61
C GLU A 128 -1.31 2.69 -2.32
N PRO A 129 -1.94 3.17 -3.42
CA PRO A 129 -3.03 2.48 -4.10
C PRO A 129 -2.53 1.28 -4.92
N ASP A 130 -1.22 1.07 -5.04
CA ASP A 130 -0.58 -0.09 -5.66
C ASP A 130 -0.54 -1.31 -4.72
N ILE A 131 -0.07 -1.18 -3.47
CA ILE A 131 0.13 -2.34 -2.58
C ILE A 131 -1.13 -2.88 -1.90
N GLY A 132 -2.18 -2.07 -1.71
CA GLY A 132 -3.44 -2.60 -1.14
C GLY A 132 -4.41 -1.60 -0.51
N PHE A 133 -3.96 -0.39 -0.17
CA PHE A 133 -4.78 0.61 0.52
C PHE A 133 -6.01 1.06 -0.28
N VAL A 134 -5.93 1.00 -1.61
CA VAL A 134 -7.06 1.02 -2.53
C VAL A 134 -7.13 -0.36 -3.19
N ALA A 135 -8.30 -0.98 -3.23
CA ALA A 135 -8.46 -2.35 -3.75
C ALA A 135 -8.87 -2.42 -5.24
N ASP A 136 -9.10 -1.27 -5.88
CA ASP A 136 -9.44 -1.10 -7.29
C ASP A 136 -8.20 -1.04 -8.21
N ASN A 137 -8.40 -1.21 -9.51
CA ASN A 137 -7.36 -1.21 -10.54
C ASN A 137 -6.84 0.22 -10.85
N PRO A 138 -5.62 0.39 -11.43
CA PRO A 138 -5.04 1.70 -11.69
C PRO A 138 -5.89 2.58 -12.61
N GLU A 139 -6.67 2.00 -13.52
CA GLU A 139 -7.63 2.73 -14.36
C GLU A 139 -8.72 3.42 -13.54
N THR A 140 -9.37 2.66 -12.64
CA THR A 140 -10.39 3.16 -11.72
C THR A 140 -9.82 4.22 -10.78
N TYR A 141 -8.64 3.97 -10.19
CA TYR A 141 -7.97 4.96 -9.34
C TYR A 141 -7.62 6.24 -10.12
N THR A 142 -7.18 6.14 -11.38
CA THR A 142 -6.92 7.32 -12.22
C THR A 142 -8.19 8.13 -12.49
N ALA A 143 -9.31 7.48 -12.79
CA ALA A 143 -10.59 8.17 -13.01
C ALA A 143 -11.05 8.93 -11.74
N PHE A 144 -10.96 8.28 -10.58
CA PHE A 144 -11.23 8.88 -9.27
C PHE A 144 -10.28 10.06 -8.95
N HIS A 145 -8.98 9.91 -9.19
CA HIS A 145 -7.98 10.95 -8.98
C HIS A 145 -8.27 12.20 -9.83
N LYS A 146 -8.59 12.02 -11.13
CA LYS A 146 -9.00 13.13 -12.01
C LYS A 146 -10.18 13.92 -11.44
N ALA A 147 -11.19 13.23 -10.91
CA ALA A 147 -12.37 13.86 -10.33
C ALA A 147 -12.02 14.67 -9.07
N LEU A 148 -11.24 14.11 -8.14
CA LEU A 148 -10.76 14.84 -6.95
C LEU A 148 -9.88 16.04 -7.32
N TYR A 149 -8.96 15.89 -8.27
CA TYR A 149 -8.09 16.98 -8.76
C TYR A 149 -8.92 18.17 -9.27
N LEU A 150 -9.86 17.92 -10.17
CA LEU A 150 -10.74 18.96 -10.72
C LEU A 150 -11.59 19.60 -9.61
N GLY A 151 -12.06 18.80 -8.65
CA GLY A 151 -12.76 19.28 -7.46
C GLY A 151 -11.92 20.27 -6.66
N LEU A 152 -10.75 19.82 -6.18
CA LEU A 152 -9.84 20.60 -5.32
C LEU A 152 -9.43 21.92 -5.96
N LYS A 153 -9.06 21.92 -7.26
CA LYS A 153 -8.69 23.11 -8.03
C LYS A 153 -9.87 24.10 -8.17
N ASN A 154 -11.06 23.61 -8.52
CA ASN A 154 -12.28 24.43 -8.62
C ASN A 154 -12.70 25.01 -7.24
N GLY A 155 -12.54 24.23 -6.16
CA GLY A 155 -12.81 24.65 -4.79
C GLY A 155 -11.89 25.77 -4.33
N ALA A 156 -10.57 25.58 -4.48
CA ALA A 156 -9.58 26.58 -4.10
C ALA A 156 -9.77 27.91 -4.88
N SER A 157 -10.05 27.80 -6.18
CA SER A 157 -10.39 28.95 -7.04
C SER A 157 -11.62 29.71 -6.56
N ALA A 158 -12.69 29.01 -6.15
CA ALA A 158 -13.90 29.65 -5.62
C ALA A 158 -13.64 30.42 -4.30
N SER A 159 -12.84 29.86 -3.39
CA SER A 159 -12.48 30.55 -2.13
C SER A 159 -11.51 31.71 -2.34
N ALA A 160 -10.69 31.69 -3.39
CA ALA A 160 -9.88 32.86 -3.76
C ALA A 160 -10.77 34.08 -4.06
N VAL A 161 -11.88 33.89 -4.79
CA VAL A 161 -12.88 34.93 -5.08
C VAL A 161 -13.73 35.27 -3.87
N SER A 162 -14.20 34.27 -3.10
CA SER A 162 -15.03 34.52 -1.92
C SER A 162 -14.30 35.32 -0.84
N LEU A 163 -12.97 35.17 -0.69
CA LEU A 163 -12.22 35.88 0.34
C LEU A 163 -11.90 37.36 0.00
N SER A 164 -12.29 37.87 -1.18
CA SER A 164 -12.37 39.32 -1.43
C SER A 164 -13.74 39.92 -1.09
N HIS A 165 -14.78 39.08 -0.92
CA HIS A 165 -16.16 39.49 -0.63
C HIS A 165 -16.62 38.87 0.70
N LYS A 166 -16.54 39.62 1.80
CA LYS A 166 -16.78 39.13 3.17
C LYS A 166 -18.22 38.59 3.38
N VAL A 167 -18.42 37.29 3.17
CA VAL A 167 -19.70 36.58 3.34
C VAL A 167 -19.53 35.38 4.28
N LYS A 168 -20.47 35.21 5.22
CA LYS A 168 -20.55 34.02 6.09
C LYS A 168 -21.19 32.83 5.36
N PHE A 169 -20.40 31.80 5.11
CA PHE A 169 -20.85 30.54 4.51
C PHE A 169 -21.68 29.73 5.53
N LYS A 170 -23.01 29.62 5.34
CA LYS A 170 -23.90 28.89 6.25
C LYS A 170 -24.17 27.48 5.71
N TRP A 171 -23.32 26.51 6.11
CA TRP A 171 -23.28 25.15 5.55
C TRP A 171 -24.58 24.32 5.61
N GLN A 172 -25.56 24.70 6.44
CA GLN A 172 -26.75 23.91 6.76
C GLN A 172 -27.77 23.74 5.61
N SER A 173 -27.65 24.44 4.48
CA SER A 173 -28.63 24.37 3.37
C SER A 173 -28.20 23.55 2.14
N VAL A 174 -26.96 23.08 2.07
CA VAL A 174 -26.38 22.50 0.83
C VAL A 174 -27.11 21.23 0.35
N GLN A 175 -27.76 20.48 1.24
CA GLN A 175 -28.51 19.27 0.87
C GLN A 175 -29.87 19.55 0.22
N SER A 176 -30.52 20.70 0.47
CA SER A 176 -31.87 20.99 -0.04
C SER A 176 -31.90 21.87 -1.30
N THR A 177 -30.84 22.63 -1.59
CA THR A 177 -30.84 23.64 -2.66
C THR A 177 -30.57 23.12 -4.09
N TRP A 178 -30.34 21.82 -4.29
CA TRP A 178 -30.02 21.23 -5.61
C TRP A 178 -31.10 21.39 -6.70
N ARG A 179 -32.31 21.86 -6.36
CA ARG A 179 -33.38 22.17 -7.33
C ARG A 179 -33.60 23.65 -7.59
N THR A 180 -33.16 24.55 -6.71
CA THR A 180 -33.49 25.99 -6.81
C THR A 180 -32.57 26.87 -5.97
N GLN A 181 -31.67 27.63 -6.61
CA GLN A 181 -31.48 29.07 -6.31
C GLN A 181 -30.55 29.80 -7.29
N LYS A 182 -31.09 30.83 -7.95
CA LYS A 182 -30.36 32.08 -8.24
C LYS A 182 -30.83 33.13 -7.21
N ARG A 183 -29.96 33.63 -6.32
CA ARG A 183 -30.00 35.00 -5.75
C ARG A 183 -29.02 35.21 -4.57
N GLY A 184 -28.50 36.44 -4.49
CA GLY A 184 -28.29 37.22 -3.26
C GLY A 184 -27.35 36.66 -2.19
N TRP A 185 -26.12 37.19 -2.13
CA TRP A 185 -25.18 37.01 -1.02
C TRP A 185 -24.80 38.40 -0.47
N SER A 186 -25.00 38.67 0.82
CA SER A 186 -24.45 39.87 1.48
C SER A 186 -24.19 39.66 2.98
N ASP A 187 -23.24 40.45 3.50
CA ASP A 187 -23.04 40.86 4.91
C ASP A 187 -22.77 39.79 5.99
N LEU A 188 -21.49 39.49 6.23
CA LEU A 188 -20.88 39.86 7.53
C LEU A 188 -19.35 39.88 7.48
N GLN A 189 -18.72 40.79 8.25
CA GLN A 189 -17.27 40.98 8.20
C GLN A 189 -16.49 40.17 9.25
N LEU A 190 -15.34 39.63 8.83
CA LEU A 190 -14.18 39.30 9.67
C LEU A 190 -12.97 40.12 9.21
N ASN A 191 -12.04 40.39 10.12
CA ASN A 191 -10.81 41.13 9.84
C ASN A 191 -9.60 40.19 9.93
N LEU A 192 -9.14 39.72 8.77
CA LEU A 192 -7.79 39.20 8.59
C LEU A 192 -6.96 40.30 7.93
N SER A 193 -5.76 40.57 8.44
CA SER A 193 -4.89 41.63 7.92
C SER A 193 -4.36 41.29 6.53
N SER A 194 -4.31 42.30 5.65
CA SER A 194 -3.96 42.17 4.24
C SER A 194 -2.45 42.03 4.00
N SER A 195 -1.84 40.97 4.53
CA SER A 195 -0.48 40.58 4.16
C SER A 195 -0.44 40.18 2.69
N THR A 196 0.39 40.86 1.90
CA THR A 196 0.43 40.75 0.42
C THR A 196 1.17 39.50 -0.08
N HIS A 197 1.02 38.37 0.62
CA HIS A 197 1.54 37.09 0.15
C HIS A 197 0.75 36.63 -1.08
N GLU A 198 1.45 36.43 -2.19
CA GLU A 198 0.87 35.87 -3.40
C GLU A 198 0.12 34.56 -3.09
N ARG A 199 -1.15 34.48 -3.45
CA ARG A 199 -1.91 33.24 -3.38
C ARG A 199 -1.42 32.28 -4.48
N ARG A 200 -0.40 31.50 -4.15
CA ARG A 200 -0.08 30.26 -4.86
C ARG A 200 -1.28 29.33 -4.70
N GLU A 201 -1.82 28.82 -5.81
CA GLU A 201 -2.81 27.75 -5.80
C GLU A 201 -2.17 26.49 -5.17
N PRO A 202 -2.89 25.72 -4.34
CA PRO A 202 -2.34 24.47 -3.80
C PRO A 202 -2.05 23.50 -4.94
N LEU A 203 -0.89 22.84 -4.84
CA LEU A 203 -0.55 21.74 -5.73
C LEU A 203 -1.44 20.54 -5.41
N VAL A 204 -1.72 19.69 -6.39
CA VAL A 204 -2.42 18.42 -6.17
C VAL A 204 -1.58 17.29 -6.75
N ILE A 205 -1.00 16.45 -5.88
CA ILE A 205 -0.16 15.31 -6.25
C ILE A 205 -0.95 14.00 -6.23
N MET A 206 -0.54 13.06 -7.08
CA MET A 206 -0.97 11.66 -7.03
C MET A 206 -0.60 11.02 -5.70
N ALA A 207 -1.26 9.92 -5.38
CA ALA A 207 -0.86 9.08 -4.26
C ALA A 207 0.63 8.71 -4.36
N PRO A 208 1.31 8.57 -3.21
CA PRO A 208 2.58 7.88 -3.15
C PRO A 208 2.39 6.45 -3.64
N LEU A 209 3.25 6.01 -4.56
CA LEU A 209 3.40 4.58 -4.83
C LEU A 209 4.31 3.96 -3.77
N ALA A 210 3.91 2.80 -3.26
CA ALA A 210 4.68 1.99 -2.32
C ALA A 210 5.48 0.88 -3.01
N LEU A 211 5.63 0.95 -4.33
CA LEU A 211 6.56 0.16 -5.11
C LEU A 211 7.32 1.09 -6.08
N PRO A 212 8.58 0.77 -6.43
CA PRO A 212 9.29 1.39 -7.54
C PRO A 212 8.50 1.28 -8.87
N PRO A 213 8.93 2.00 -9.94
CA PRO A 213 8.27 1.96 -11.25
C PRO A 213 7.92 0.55 -11.73
N GLY A 214 6.68 0.40 -12.22
CA GLY A 214 6.09 -0.87 -12.58
C GLY A 214 4.72 -0.72 -13.24
N PRO A 215 4.03 -1.82 -13.57
CA PRO A 215 2.81 -1.84 -14.39
C PRO A 215 1.70 -0.91 -13.89
N TYR A 216 1.57 -0.75 -12.57
CA TYR A 216 0.58 0.17 -11.97
C TYR A 216 0.84 1.62 -12.42
N LEU A 217 2.08 2.10 -12.31
CA LEU A 217 2.51 3.45 -12.74
C LEU A 217 2.25 3.68 -14.24
N GLU A 218 2.57 2.69 -15.07
CA GLU A 218 2.34 2.74 -16.51
C GLU A 218 0.86 2.91 -16.85
N ARG A 219 -0.01 2.17 -16.15
CA ARG A 219 -1.47 2.28 -16.33
C ARG A 219 -1.98 3.65 -15.89
N LEU A 220 -1.42 4.28 -14.84
CA LEU A 220 -1.76 5.67 -14.49
C LEU A 220 -1.40 6.64 -15.63
N TRP A 221 -0.19 6.53 -16.19
CA TRP A 221 0.25 7.38 -17.31
C TRP A 221 -0.53 7.11 -18.60
N ALA A 222 -0.84 5.85 -18.91
CA ALA A 222 -1.69 5.47 -20.05
C ALA A 222 -3.15 5.95 -19.92
N ASN A 223 -3.62 6.18 -18.69
CA ASN A 223 -4.89 6.84 -18.40
C ASN A 223 -4.77 8.37 -18.24
N GLY A 224 -3.60 8.96 -18.51
CA GLY A 224 -3.40 10.40 -18.57
C GLY A 224 -3.29 11.11 -17.22
N ILE A 225 -2.86 10.43 -16.14
CA ILE A 225 -2.67 11.01 -14.80
C ILE A 225 -1.80 12.30 -14.84
N ALA A 226 -0.83 12.37 -15.76
CA ALA A 226 0.11 13.48 -15.95
C ALA A 226 -0.56 14.85 -16.11
N SER A 227 -1.76 14.90 -16.71
CA SER A 227 -2.54 16.14 -16.89
C SER A 227 -3.35 16.55 -15.66
N TYR A 228 -3.36 15.72 -14.61
CA TYR A 228 -4.16 15.88 -13.38
C TYR A 228 -3.31 15.69 -12.12
N THR A 229 -2.00 15.91 -12.22
CA THR A 229 -1.11 15.87 -11.06
C THR A 229 -0.01 16.92 -11.20
N ASP A 230 0.29 17.65 -10.13
CA ASP A 230 1.30 18.70 -10.11
C ASP A 230 2.72 18.17 -9.89
N GLY A 231 2.84 17.03 -9.21
CA GLY A 231 4.06 16.27 -8.97
C GLY A 231 3.76 14.77 -8.88
N PHE A 232 4.78 13.93 -9.04
CA PHE A 232 4.64 12.50 -8.71
C PHE A 232 5.17 12.25 -7.30
N ASN A 233 4.74 11.16 -6.68
CA ASN A 233 5.01 10.86 -5.28
C ASN A 233 5.33 9.37 -5.09
N PHE A 234 6.21 9.05 -4.15
CA PHE A 234 6.48 7.67 -3.75
C PHE A 234 6.91 7.58 -2.28
N HIS A 235 6.71 6.43 -1.66
CA HIS A 235 7.23 6.13 -0.33
C HIS A 235 8.49 5.29 -0.39
N TYR A 236 9.35 5.36 0.64
CA TYR A 236 10.59 4.59 0.65
C TYR A 236 10.89 3.87 1.97
N TYR A 237 10.90 2.54 1.89
CA TYR A 237 11.14 1.61 2.99
C TYR A 237 12.19 0.52 2.66
N GLY A 238 12.98 0.73 1.59
CA GLY A 238 14.02 -0.20 1.14
C GLY A 238 15.39 -0.02 1.82
N TYR A 239 16.39 -0.72 1.32
CA TYR A 239 17.77 -0.63 1.80
C TYR A 239 18.36 0.76 1.59
N SER A 240 19.12 1.30 2.54
CA SER A 240 19.60 2.70 2.45
C SER A 240 20.36 3.01 1.17
N ASP A 241 21.08 2.04 0.64
CA ASP A 241 21.99 2.20 -0.50
C ASP A 241 21.23 2.35 -1.82
N ASP A 242 20.01 1.80 -1.90
CA ASP A 242 19.19 1.76 -3.11
C ASP A 242 18.21 2.94 -3.22
N PHE A 243 18.16 3.84 -2.22
CA PHE A 243 17.30 5.05 -2.24
C PHE A 243 17.56 5.94 -3.45
N THR A 244 18.84 6.22 -3.76
CA THR A 244 19.22 6.97 -4.96
C THR A 244 18.83 6.24 -6.25
N GLY A 245 18.94 4.90 -6.27
CA GLY A 245 18.53 4.08 -7.41
C GLY A 245 17.03 4.23 -7.69
N VAL A 246 16.18 3.99 -6.68
CA VAL A 246 14.71 4.10 -6.83
C VAL A 246 14.27 5.51 -7.23
N TYR A 247 14.86 6.56 -6.62
CA TYR A 247 14.58 7.94 -7.04
C TYR A 247 14.90 8.19 -8.53
N ARG A 248 16.04 7.67 -9.02
CA ARG A 248 16.44 7.81 -10.43
C ARG A 248 15.63 6.94 -11.38
N GLN A 249 15.22 5.74 -10.95
CA GLN A 249 14.25 4.92 -11.68
C GLN A 249 12.94 5.68 -11.89
N PHE A 250 12.41 6.36 -10.86
CA PHE A 250 11.21 7.18 -11.01
C PHE A 250 11.42 8.38 -11.96
N GLU A 251 12.49 9.17 -11.80
CA GLU A 251 12.78 10.27 -12.75
C GLU A 251 12.89 9.76 -14.21
N ASN A 252 13.52 8.60 -14.41
CA ASN A 252 13.65 7.96 -15.72
C ASN A 252 12.30 7.44 -16.26
N ALA A 253 11.52 6.75 -15.44
CA ALA A 253 10.20 6.23 -15.79
C ALA A 253 9.24 7.36 -16.21
N ILE A 254 9.18 8.47 -15.45
CA ILE A 254 8.33 9.60 -15.82
C ILE A 254 8.81 10.27 -17.13
N SER A 255 10.13 10.35 -17.34
CA SER A 255 10.68 10.87 -18.60
C SER A 255 10.30 10.00 -19.81
N ILE A 256 10.35 8.68 -19.67
CA ILE A 256 9.97 7.71 -20.71
C ILE A 256 8.46 7.76 -20.96
N LEU A 257 7.65 7.64 -19.91
CA LEU A 257 6.19 7.62 -20.00
C LEU A 257 5.63 8.94 -20.54
N ASN A 258 6.28 10.09 -20.29
CA ASN A 258 5.93 11.36 -20.93
C ASN A 258 6.21 11.34 -22.44
N ALA A 259 7.35 10.79 -22.87
CA ALA A 259 7.70 10.67 -24.30
C ALA A 259 6.75 9.69 -25.03
N GLU A 260 6.50 8.52 -24.47
CA GLU A 260 5.52 7.54 -24.97
C GLU A 260 4.10 8.14 -25.04
N THR A 261 3.77 9.10 -24.17
CA THR A 261 2.48 9.82 -24.21
C THR A 261 2.46 10.91 -25.28
N ALA A 262 3.61 11.54 -25.59
CA ALA A 262 3.72 12.57 -26.62
C ALA A 262 3.61 11.96 -28.01
N GLU A 263 4.36 10.89 -28.25
CA GLU A 263 4.34 10.13 -29.50
C GLU A 263 2.94 9.54 -29.80
N ARG A 264 2.24 9.04 -28.76
CA ARG A 264 0.82 8.65 -28.88
C ARG A 264 -0.09 9.84 -29.19
N ALA A 265 0.09 10.99 -28.56
CA ALA A 265 -0.73 12.18 -28.83
C ALA A 265 -0.53 12.69 -30.27
N GLU A 266 0.71 12.68 -30.77
CA GLU A 266 1.06 13.02 -32.15
C GLU A 266 0.40 12.04 -33.14
N ARG A 267 0.48 10.73 -32.89
CA ARG A 267 -0.23 9.71 -33.69
C ARG A 267 -1.75 9.88 -33.76
N TYR A 268 -2.37 10.57 -32.81
CA TYR A 268 -3.82 10.83 -32.77
C TYR A 268 -4.24 12.27 -33.10
N THR A 269 -3.33 13.18 -33.48
CA THR A 269 -3.69 14.59 -33.73
C THR A 269 -3.32 15.05 -35.13
N SER A 270 -4.32 15.46 -35.91
CA SER A 270 -4.09 16.25 -37.12
C SER A 270 -3.46 17.59 -36.72
N SER A 271 -2.46 18.03 -37.50
CA SER A 271 -1.32 18.90 -37.14
C SER A 271 -1.56 20.22 -36.36
N SER A 272 -2.81 20.63 -36.13
CA SER A 272 -3.18 21.91 -35.52
C SER A 272 -3.36 21.92 -34.00
N SER A 273 -3.32 20.77 -33.31
CA SER A 273 -3.51 20.68 -31.83
C SER A 273 -2.29 20.19 -31.05
N VAL A 274 -1.20 19.80 -31.71
CA VAL A 274 0.01 19.20 -31.10
C VAL A 274 0.66 20.11 -30.03
N ASN A 275 0.61 21.43 -30.22
CA ASN A 275 1.32 22.41 -29.39
C ASN A 275 0.85 22.48 -27.92
N SER A 276 -0.42 22.18 -27.63
CA SER A 276 -0.92 22.19 -26.24
C SER A 276 -0.47 20.93 -25.49
N VAL A 277 -0.64 19.75 -26.10
CA VAL A 277 -0.32 18.46 -25.47
C VAL A 277 1.18 18.29 -25.27
N THR A 278 2.01 18.65 -26.26
CA THR A 278 3.48 18.61 -26.13
C THR A 278 4.02 19.55 -25.04
N SER A 279 3.29 20.61 -24.66
CA SER A 279 3.67 21.48 -23.54
C SER A 279 3.52 20.78 -22.18
N VAL A 280 2.47 19.97 -22.00
CA VAL A 280 2.26 19.17 -20.77
C VAL A 280 3.34 18.12 -20.61
N LEU A 281 3.81 17.54 -21.71
CA LEU A 281 4.68 16.36 -21.67
C LEU A 281 6.17 16.74 -21.57
N LYS A 282 6.51 18.01 -21.86
CA LYS A 282 7.80 18.63 -21.51
C LYS A 282 7.88 19.10 -20.04
N LYS A 283 6.81 18.93 -19.24
CA LYS A 283 6.80 19.24 -17.81
C LYS A 283 7.77 18.33 -17.05
N LYS A 284 8.84 18.90 -16.48
CA LYS A 284 9.58 18.24 -15.41
C LYS A 284 8.73 18.28 -14.14
N PHE A 285 8.22 17.13 -13.72
CA PHE A 285 7.44 17.00 -12.49
C PHE A 285 8.38 17.17 -11.27
N PRO A 286 7.99 17.93 -10.23
CA PRO A 286 8.59 17.80 -8.91
C PRO A 286 8.35 16.39 -8.36
N VAL A 287 9.35 15.89 -7.63
CA VAL A 287 9.38 14.55 -7.05
C VAL A 287 9.08 14.66 -5.57
N PHE A 288 7.92 14.19 -5.11
CA PHE A 288 7.57 14.16 -3.69
C PHE A 288 7.95 12.83 -3.04
N ILE A 289 8.28 12.86 -1.75
CA ILE A 289 8.50 11.67 -0.91
C ILE A 289 7.80 11.89 0.44
N THR A 290 6.49 11.64 0.48
CA THR A 290 5.63 11.94 1.63
C THR A 290 5.78 11.00 2.82
N GLU A 291 6.50 9.88 2.64
CA GLU A 291 7.02 9.04 3.72
C GLU A 291 8.36 8.42 3.27
N TYR A 292 9.35 8.44 4.15
CA TYR A 292 10.49 7.52 4.10
C TYR A 292 10.87 7.09 5.52
N GLY A 293 11.22 5.81 5.71
CA GLY A 293 11.57 5.31 7.04
C GLY A 293 12.24 3.93 7.07
N TYR A 294 12.75 3.57 8.24
CA TYR A 294 13.38 2.27 8.47
C TYR A 294 12.34 1.23 8.93
N GLY A 295 11.76 0.50 7.98
CA GLY A 295 10.72 -0.51 8.23
C GLY A 295 11.23 -1.87 8.74
N LEU A 296 12.42 -1.93 9.34
CA LEU A 296 13.13 -3.17 9.69
C LEU A 296 13.57 -3.20 11.18
N LEU A 297 12.84 -2.49 12.04
CA LEU A 297 13.03 -2.48 13.48
C LEU A 297 11.90 -3.29 14.16
N ASP A 298 12.13 -4.57 14.39
CA ASP A 298 11.12 -5.47 14.97
C ASP A 298 10.88 -5.27 16.48
N GLY A 299 9.98 -6.10 17.02
CA GLY A 299 9.55 -6.09 18.42
C GLY A 299 10.64 -6.35 19.48
N GLU A 300 11.74 -7.03 19.14
CA GLU A 300 12.94 -7.20 19.98
C GLU A 300 13.97 -6.10 19.67
N ALA A 301 14.32 -5.91 18.40
CA ALA A 301 15.35 -4.97 17.95
C ALA A 301 15.09 -3.49 18.35
N ARG A 302 13.83 -3.06 18.43
CA ARG A 302 13.47 -1.71 18.93
C ARG A 302 13.95 -1.43 20.36
N ASN A 303 14.17 -2.48 21.14
CA ASN A 303 14.59 -2.47 22.54
C ASN A 303 16.08 -2.82 22.71
N THR A 304 16.88 -2.85 21.63
CA THR A 304 18.32 -3.03 21.70
C THR A 304 19.07 -1.79 21.23
N VAL A 305 20.28 -1.59 21.77
CA VAL A 305 21.20 -0.56 21.27
C VAL A 305 21.46 -0.77 19.79
N GLU A 306 21.73 -2.01 19.39
CA GLU A 306 22.07 -2.36 18.00
C GLU A 306 20.93 -2.03 17.02
N GLY A 307 19.68 -2.39 17.30
CA GLY A 307 18.56 -2.09 16.40
C GLY A 307 18.33 -0.59 16.21
N ARG A 308 18.41 0.19 17.29
CA ARG A 308 18.34 1.67 17.23
C ARG A 308 19.56 2.28 16.53
N VAL A 309 20.73 1.64 16.59
CA VAL A 309 21.92 1.99 15.81
C VAL A 309 21.75 1.66 14.32
N ARG A 310 21.14 0.51 13.95
CA ARG A 310 20.82 0.18 12.54
C ARG A 310 19.83 1.20 11.96
N GLN A 311 18.76 1.53 12.70
CA GLN A 311 17.82 2.61 12.37
C GLN A 311 18.56 3.95 12.13
N TRP A 312 19.49 4.32 13.01
CA TRP A 312 20.31 5.53 12.82
C TRP A 312 21.21 5.48 11.58
N ARG A 313 21.92 4.37 11.33
CA ARG A 313 22.79 4.20 10.14
C ARG A 313 21.99 4.38 8.85
N TRP A 314 20.80 3.81 8.78
CA TRP A 314 19.88 3.95 7.64
C TRP A 314 19.49 5.42 7.40
N PHE A 315 18.95 6.10 8.41
CA PHE A 315 18.54 7.51 8.28
C PHE A 315 19.74 8.44 8.00
N ALA A 316 20.91 8.14 8.57
CA ALA A 316 22.15 8.88 8.33
C ALA A 316 22.73 8.71 6.91
N SER A 317 22.40 7.61 6.22
CA SER A 317 22.68 7.42 4.80
C SER A 317 21.64 8.13 3.93
N VAL A 318 20.35 7.86 4.14
CA VAL A 318 19.26 8.37 3.30
C VAL A 318 19.16 9.90 3.34
N ALA A 319 19.36 10.55 4.50
CA ALA A 319 19.37 12.01 4.60
C ALA A 319 20.46 12.67 3.72
N LYS A 320 21.65 12.06 3.60
CA LYS A 320 22.71 12.57 2.72
C LYS A 320 22.27 12.52 1.25
N GLN A 321 21.60 11.43 0.86
CA GLN A 321 21.10 11.23 -0.50
C GLN A 321 19.94 12.20 -0.82
N VAL A 322 18.99 12.40 0.10
CA VAL A 322 17.92 13.41 -0.06
C VAL A 322 18.50 14.82 -0.26
N ARG A 323 19.52 15.22 0.50
CA ARG A 323 20.18 16.54 0.33
C ARG A 323 20.84 16.71 -1.04
N ILE A 324 21.33 15.63 -1.65
CA ILE A 324 21.90 15.60 -3.00
C ILE A 324 20.79 15.68 -4.07
N LEU A 325 19.77 14.83 -3.96
CA LEU A 325 18.74 14.63 -4.99
C LEU A 325 17.67 15.74 -4.99
N ARG A 326 17.37 16.29 -3.81
CA ARG A 326 16.38 17.35 -3.55
C ARG A 326 14.96 17.02 -4.06
N PRO A 327 14.33 15.93 -3.58
CA PRO A 327 12.88 15.75 -3.65
C PRO A 327 12.14 16.86 -2.89
N GLU A 328 10.93 17.22 -3.31
CA GLU A 328 10.06 18.10 -2.54
C GLU A 328 9.41 17.36 -1.37
N GLY A 329 9.22 18.07 -0.27
CA GLY A 329 8.61 17.54 0.96
C GLY A 329 9.09 16.15 1.42
N PRO A 330 10.40 15.88 1.56
CA PRO A 330 10.88 14.57 2.02
C PRO A 330 10.54 14.38 3.49
N MET A 331 9.50 13.60 3.79
CA MET A 331 8.93 13.48 5.13
C MET A 331 9.34 12.17 5.81
N ALA A 332 9.96 12.26 6.98
CA ALA A 332 10.36 11.09 7.76
C ALA A 332 9.13 10.45 8.43
N PHE A 333 8.92 9.16 8.19
CA PHE A 333 7.88 8.36 8.82
C PHE A 333 8.50 7.50 9.93
N VAL A 334 8.08 7.60 11.20
CA VAL A 334 7.15 8.57 11.82
C VAL A 334 7.64 8.88 13.23
N LEU A 335 7.28 10.04 13.81
CA LEU A 335 7.75 10.40 15.16
C LEU A 335 7.34 9.38 16.22
N ASN A 336 6.04 9.20 16.43
CA ASN A 336 5.53 8.32 17.48
C ASN A 336 5.78 6.85 17.10
N PRO A 337 6.08 5.95 18.06
CA PRO A 337 6.15 4.51 17.81
C PRO A 337 4.90 3.97 17.12
N TYR A 338 5.03 3.69 15.83
CA TYR A 338 4.00 3.13 14.97
C TYR A 338 4.36 1.70 14.61
N TYR A 339 3.42 0.78 14.81
CA TYR A 339 3.63 -0.66 14.64
C TYR A 339 2.74 -1.19 13.51
N GLU A 340 3.33 -1.47 12.35
CA GLU A 340 2.62 -2.11 11.24
C GLU A 340 2.26 -3.55 11.63
N ALA A 341 0.96 -3.86 11.74
CA ALA A 341 0.43 -5.17 12.18
C ALA A 341 1.02 -5.73 13.50
N GLY A 342 1.68 -4.89 14.31
CA GLY A 342 2.41 -5.32 15.50
C GLY A 342 3.81 -5.92 15.25
N LEU A 343 4.32 -5.86 14.01
CA LEU A 343 5.55 -6.51 13.57
C LEU A 343 6.75 -5.56 13.63
N ASN A 344 6.69 -4.50 12.83
CA ASN A 344 7.78 -3.55 12.61
C ASN A 344 7.44 -2.18 13.21
N GLU A 345 8.35 -1.61 13.97
CA GLU A 345 8.26 -0.24 14.50
C GLU A 345 8.90 0.76 13.53
N PHE A 346 8.13 1.72 13.04
CA PHE A 346 8.61 2.82 12.19
C PHE A 346 8.93 4.09 13.00
N GLY A 347 8.91 3.97 14.33
CA GLY A 347 9.04 5.07 15.28
C GLY A 347 10.44 5.65 15.37
N LEU A 348 10.53 6.97 15.25
CA LEU A 348 11.71 7.76 15.62
C LEU A 348 11.77 8.06 17.13
N GLY A 349 10.70 7.78 17.86
CA GLY A 349 10.65 7.80 19.32
C GLY A 349 11.01 6.46 19.98
N MET A 350 11.51 6.51 21.21
CA MET A 350 11.86 5.33 22.04
C MET A 350 10.98 5.18 23.30
N ALA A 351 10.05 6.09 23.58
CA ALA A 351 9.15 5.90 24.72
C ALA A 351 8.06 4.88 24.36
N ALA A 352 7.96 3.80 25.13
CA ALA A 352 6.76 2.97 25.08
C ALA A 352 5.53 3.80 25.48
N GLN A 353 4.37 3.54 24.86
CA GLN A 353 3.11 3.96 25.48
C GLN A 353 2.97 3.19 26.80
N PRO A 354 2.77 3.87 27.96
CA PRO A 354 2.65 3.19 29.24
C PRO A 354 1.32 2.42 29.32
N GLU A 355 1.39 1.13 28.98
CA GLU A 355 0.47 0.01 29.30
C GLU A 355 -1.03 0.13 28.92
N LEU A 356 -1.47 1.29 28.40
CA LEU A 356 -2.87 1.65 28.14
C LEU A 356 -3.59 0.88 27.00
N ARG A 357 -3.06 -0.25 26.54
CA ARG A 357 -3.72 -1.13 25.55
C ARG A 357 -4.58 -2.24 26.17
N GLY A 358 -4.78 -2.23 27.49
CA GLY A 358 -5.59 -3.23 28.20
C GLY A 358 -7.10 -3.24 27.91
N SER A 359 -7.71 -2.15 27.40
CA SER A 359 -9.19 -2.01 27.39
C SER A 359 -9.87 -1.65 26.06
N LEU A 360 -9.17 -1.11 25.06
CA LEU A 360 -9.81 -0.59 23.83
C LEU A 360 -10.12 -1.64 22.75
N SER A 361 -9.84 -2.93 22.98
CA SER A 361 -10.28 -4.04 22.13
C SER A 361 -11.64 -4.62 22.55
N HIS A 362 -12.18 -4.25 23.71
CA HIS A 362 -13.46 -4.74 24.18
C HIS A 362 -14.63 -3.96 23.57
N LYS A 363 -15.54 -4.72 22.95
CA LYS A 363 -16.73 -4.25 22.22
C LYS A 363 -17.47 -3.16 22.99
N ILE A 364 -17.48 -1.93 22.47
CA ILE A 364 -18.53 -0.95 22.79
C ILE A 364 -19.83 -1.48 22.17
N LYS A 365 -20.52 -2.36 22.90
CA LYS A 365 -21.95 -2.57 22.69
C LYS A 365 -22.65 -1.30 23.14
N VAL A 366 -22.85 -0.36 22.21
CA VAL A 366 -23.81 0.71 22.40
C VAL A 366 -25.16 0.05 22.58
N LYS A 367 -25.63 -0.08 23.83
CA LYS A 367 -27.05 -0.25 24.09
C LYS A 367 -27.68 1.10 23.80
N GLU A 368 -28.09 1.31 22.56
CA GLU A 368 -29.14 2.27 22.28
C GLU A 368 -30.37 1.81 23.08
N LYS A 369 -30.64 2.50 24.19
CA LYS A 369 -32.04 2.65 24.59
C LYS A 369 -32.68 3.49 23.50
N GLN A 370 -33.40 2.84 22.59
CA GLN A 370 -34.56 3.50 22.00
C GLN A 370 -35.43 3.92 23.20
N GLY A 371 -35.52 5.24 23.42
CA GLY A 371 -36.63 5.78 24.17
C GLY A 371 -37.84 5.69 23.26
N ASP A 372 -38.94 5.13 23.77
CA ASP A 372 -40.15 4.95 22.97
C ASP A 372 -40.64 6.29 22.41
N GLY A 373 -41.12 6.25 21.16
CA GLY A 373 -41.56 7.44 20.46
C GLY A 373 -42.80 8.02 21.13
N GLY A 374 -42.65 9.18 21.79
CA GLY A 374 -43.78 9.98 22.21
C GLY A 374 -44.67 10.31 21.01
N GLN A 375 -45.91 9.85 21.03
CA GLN A 375 -46.87 10.17 19.99
C GLN A 375 -47.11 11.68 19.95
N LYS A 376 -47.16 12.25 18.75
CA LYS A 376 -47.86 13.52 18.57
C LYS A 376 -49.35 13.25 18.77
N THR A 377 -49.96 13.93 19.74
CA THR A 377 -51.36 14.32 19.55
C THR A 377 -51.42 15.44 18.53
N GLU A 378 -52.57 15.58 17.89
CA GLU A 378 -52.95 16.84 17.27
C GLU A 378 -53.30 17.86 18.38
N ASP A 379 -53.60 19.10 17.99
CA ASP A 379 -53.75 20.28 18.85
C ASP A 379 -52.44 20.76 19.52
N GLY A 380 -51.95 21.91 19.05
CA GLY A 380 -50.68 22.49 19.50
C GLY A 380 -50.87 23.82 20.22
N GLU A 381 -50.36 23.90 21.44
CA GLU A 381 -50.13 25.17 22.15
C GLU A 381 -48.80 25.12 22.91
N TRP A 382 -48.15 26.28 23.09
CA TRP A 382 -46.90 26.39 23.84
C TRP A 382 -47.16 27.01 25.21
N THR A 383 -46.74 26.33 26.28
CA THR A 383 -46.67 26.90 27.63
C THR A 383 -45.29 26.65 28.23
N GLU A 384 -44.59 27.73 28.61
CA GLU A 384 -43.52 27.65 29.61
C GLU A 384 -44.15 27.47 31.00
N PRO A 385 -43.42 26.85 31.93
CA PRO A 385 -43.24 27.55 33.19
C PRO A 385 -41.79 27.60 33.70
N ARG A 386 -41.53 28.67 34.45
CA ARG A 386 -40.34 28.91 35.28
C ARG A 386 -40.30 27.95 36.48
N GLY A 387 -39.16 27.91 37.18
CA GLY A 387 -39.19 27.89 38.66
C GLY A 387 -38.19 26.97 39.36
N GLU A 388 -37.12 27.58 39.86
CA GLU A 388 -36.57 27.43 41.23
C GLU A 388 -36.24 26.03 41.82
N ASP A 389 -34.95 25.90 42.16
CA ASP A 389 -34.39 25.44 43.45
C ASP A 389 -34.70 24.05 44.05
N GLY A 390 -33.64 23.38 44.56
CA GLY A 390 -33.78 22.14 45.34
C GLY A 390 -32.46 21.37 45.58
N HIS A 391 -31.88 21.51 46.77
CA HIS A 391 -30.59 20.89 47.14
C HIS A 391 -30.70 19.44 47.69
N VAL A 392 -29.70 18.60 47.35
CA VAL A 392 -28.97 17.67 48.26
C VAL A 392 -29.54 16.26 48.59
N GLN A 393 -28.59 15.29 48.66
CA GLN A 393 -28.64 13.91 49.19
C GLN A 393 -29.59 12.89 48.48
N SER A 394 -29.16 11.70 48.03
CA SER A 394 -28.31 10.62 48.57
C SER A 394 -29.09 9.53 49.32
N THR A 395 -29.33 8.38 48.67
CA THR A 395 -29.02 7.03 49.21
C THR A 395 -29.23 5.90 48.17
N ARG A 396 -28.61 4.75 48.44
CA ARG A 396 -28.85 3.40 47.88
C ARG A 396 -29.57 2.56 48.97
N PRO A 397 -29.94 1.28 48.75
CA PRO A 397 -30.46 0.59 47.54
C PRO A 397 -31.72 -0.28 47.85
N ARG A 398 -32.35 -0.90 46.83
CA ARG A 398 -33.18 -2.15 46.85
C ARG A 398 -33.79 -2.39 45.45
N SER A 399 -34.38 -3.52 45.05
CA SER A 399 -34.11 -4.96 45.26
C SER A 399 -35.21 -5.78 44.55
N GLY A 400 -34.88 -6.89 43.86
CA GLY A 400 -35.87 -7.76 43.20
C GLY A 400 -36.46 -7.21 41.89
N SER A 401 -37.23 -7.97 41.11
CA SER A 401 -37.51 -9.42 41.17
C SER A 401 -38.23 -9.90 39.91
N ASP A 402 -37.83 -11.06 39.38
CA ASP A 402 -38.62 -12.13 38.71
C ASP A 402 -39.55 -11.84 37.49
N GLY A 403 -39.77 -12.88 36.68
CA GLY A 403 -40.61 -12.88 35.44
C GLY A 403 -39.79 -13.10 34.15
N VAL A 404 -39.52 -14.29 33.58
CA VAL A 404 -40.21 -15.59 33.40
C VAL A 404 -41.00 -15.69 32.08
N ASN A 405 -40.65 -16.69 31.24
CA ASN A 405 -41.30 -17.21 30.01
C ASN A 405 -41.43 -16.24 28.81
N GLU A 406 -41.68 -16.58 27.53
CA GLU A 406 -41.59 -17.77 26.62
C GLU A 406 -41.88 -17.22 25.18
N THR A 407 -41.67 -17.83 24.00
CA THR A 407 -40.91 -18.95 23.38
C THR A 407 -40.68 -18.54 21.89
N GLY A 408 -39.94 -19.21 20.99
CA GLY A 408 -39.04 -20.38 21.04
C GLY A 408 -38.76 -20.92 19.63
N HIS A 409 -37.71 -21.76 19.46
CA HIS A 409 -37.42 -22.61 18.27
C HIS A 409 -37.07 -21.91 16.93
N LEU A 410 -36.36 -22.47 15.93
CA LEU A 410 -35.41 -23.60 15.71
C LEU A 410 -34.78 -23.31 14.30
N LEU A 411 -33.59 -23.70 13.83
CA LEU A 411 -32.43 -24.55 14.19
C LEU A 411 -31.13 -23.77 13.82
N GLY A 412 -29.87 -24.21 13.99
CA GLY A 412 -29.31 -25.41 14.63
C GLY A 412 -27.90 -25.73 14.06
N GLY A 413 -26.88 -25.91 14.90
CA GLY A 413 -25.49 -26.15 14.46
C GLY A 413 -24.49 -26.28 15.61
N ARG A 414 -24.30 -27.49 16.15
CA ARG A 414 -23.41 -27.80 17.29
C ARG A 414 -21.93 -27.85 16.90
N VAL A 415 -21.07 -27.41 17.82
CA VAL A 415 -19.92 -28.19 18.30
C VAL A 415 -19.91 -28.10 19.83
N ASN A 416 -19.53 -29.18 20.52
CA ASN A 416 -19.52 -29.25 21.99
C ASN A 416 -18.16 -28.81 22.56
N ASN A 417 -18.13 -28.46 23.86
CA ASN A 417 -17.07 -28.94 24.76
C ASN A 417 -17.58 -28.98 26.21
N THR A 418 -16.97 -29.84 27.03
CA THR A 418 -17.45 -30.27 28.35
C THR A 418 -16.87 -29.48 29.53
N GLU A 419 -17.42 -29.76 30.71
CA GLU A 419 -17.22 -29.03 31.97
C GLU A 419 -15.87 -29.32 32.67
N ASP A 420 -15.35 -28.27 33.29
CA ASP A 420 -14.86 -28.16 34.68
C ASP A 420 -14.10 -29.32 35.35
N ARG A 421 -12.91 -29.00 35.87
CA ARG A 421 -12.44 -29.51 37.18
C ARG A 421 -11.20 -28.79 37.73
N GLY A 422 -11.27 -28.40 39.01
CA GLY A 422 -10.17 -28.59 39.97
C GLY A 422 -9.22 -27.41 40.22
N GLN A 423 -9.19 -26.95 41.48
CA GLN A 423 -8.14 -26.07 42.03
C GLN A 423 -6.94 -26.90 42.52
N THR A 424 -5.73 -26.33 42.49
CA THR A 424 -4.79 -26.33 43.65
C THR A 424 -3.68 -25.29 43.43
N THR A 425 -2.83 -25.07 44.45
CA THR A 425 -1.97 -23.89 44.64
C THR A 425 -0.47 -24.22 44.68
N GLU A 426 0.34 -23.17 44.89
CA GLU A 426 1.75 -23.14 45.35
C GLU A 426 2.87 -23.06 44.30
N ASP A 427 3.49 -21.88 44.29
CA ASP A 427 4.93 -21.54 44.24
C ASP A 427 5.86 -21.97 43.09
N GLY A 428 6.80 -21.07 42.74
CA GLY A 428 8.00 -21.39 41.97
C GLY A 428 8.41 -20.40 40.86
N GLY A 429 7.56 -19.42 40.51
CA GLY A 429 7.81 -18.49 39.40
C GLY A 429 8.49 -17.18 39.81
N GLN A 430 9.82 -17.05 39.61
CA GLN A 430 10.46 -15.72 39.57
C GLN A 430 10.18 -15.06 38.22
N ASP A 431 9.02 -14.43 38.08
CA ASP A 431 8.77 -13.50 36.97
C ASP A 431 9.76 -12.33 37.06
N SER A 432 10.74 -12.33 36.16
CA SER A 432 11.69 -11.23 36.02
C SER A 432 10.96 -10.02 35.42
N ALA A 433 10.35 -9.23 36.30
CA ALA A 433 9.70 -7.97 35.95
C ALA A 433 10.72 -7.03 35.28
N VAL A 434 10.75 -7.04 33.95
CA VAL A 434 11.63 -6.20 33.15
C VAL A 434 11.25 -4.75 33.41
N SER A 435 12.06 -4.05 34.19
CA SER A 435 11.83 -2.66 34.57
C SER A 435 11.62 -1.82 33.31
N ALA A 436 10.38 -1.35 33.10
CA ALA A 436 9.94 -0.63 31.90
C ALA A 436 10.61 0.75 31.70
N ASN A 437 11.59 1.09 32.53
CA ASN A 437 12.34 2.35 32.56
C ASN A 437 13.85 2.18 32.38
N SER A 438 14.34 1.02 31.92
CA SER A 438 15.74 0.83 31.52
C SER A 438 16.06 1.55 30.19
N VAL A 439 16.13 2.89 30.26
CA VAL A 439 16.48 3.75 29.11
C VAL A 439 17.78 3.26 28.46
N LEU A 440 17.71 2.94 27.17
CA LEU A 440 18.87 2.49 26.38
C LEU A 440 20.00 3.50 26.50
N LYS A 441 21.14 3.04 27.03
CA LYS A 441 22.38 3.82 27.11
C LYS A 441 23.18 3.59 25.83
N PHE A 442 23.60 4.67 25.21
CA PHE A 442 24.41 4.65 23.99
C PHE A 442 25.76 5.30 24.27
N SER A 443 26.82 4.71 23.71
CA SER A 443 28.18 5.20 23.72
C SER A 443 28.56 5.81 22.36
N PRO A 444 29.66 6.58 22.27
CA PRO A 444 30.20 7.01 20.97
C PRO A 444 30.59 5.84 20.05
N ASP A 445 31.10 4.73 20.63
CA ASP A 445 31.62 3.57 19.90
C ASP A 445 30.52 2.77 19.18
N ASP A 446 29.29 2.73 19.72
CA ASP A 446 28.12 2.12 19.05
C ASP A 446 27.87 2.72 17.64
N PHE A 447 28.20 4.01 17.50
CA PHE A 447 28.07 4.78 16.26
C PHE A 447 29.37 4.85 15.45
N GLY A 448 30.43 4.17 15.89
CA GLY A 448 31.76 4.19 15.27
C GLY A 448 32.53 5.51 15.48
N ALA A 449 32.19 6.28 16.51
CA ALA A 449 32.77 7.60 16.76
C ALA A 449 33.67 7.59 18.01
N LYS A 450 34.94 8.03 17.88
CA LYS A 450 35.90 8.08 19.00
C LYS A 450 35.48 9.00 20.16
N HIS A 451 34.62 9.98 19.88
CA HIS A 451 34.15 10.99 20.82
C HIS A 451 32.68 11.31 20.58
N ALA A 452 31.96 11.70 21.64
CA ALA A 452 30.56 12.08 21.56
C ALA A 452 30.33 13.21 20.53
N GLN A 453 29.40 13.01 19.61
CA GLN A 453 29.02 14.00 18.60
C GLN A 453 27.93 14.94 19.15
N PRO A 454 27.80 16.18 18.66
CA PRO A 454 26.82 17.15 19.18
C PRO A 454 25.38 16.61 19.23
N TRP A 455 24.97 15.86 18.21
CA TRP A 455 23.65 15.22 18.14
C TRP A 455 23.40 14.16 19.24
N MET A 456 24.43 13.55 19.80
CA MET A 456 24.28 12.51 20.83
C MET A 456 23.69 13.08 22.13
N ALA A 457 23.90 14.38 22.41
CA ALA A 457 23.23 15.08 23.52
C ALA A 457 21.72 15.28 23.31
N GLY A 458 21.20 14.95 22.13
CA GLY A 458 19.76 14.86 21.85
C GLY A 458 19.14 13.49 22.14
N ILE A 459 19.93 12.42 22.29
CA ILE A 459 19.42 11.06 22.53
C ILE A 459 18.72 11.01 23.89
N GLY A 460 17.55 10.37 23.97
CA GLY A 460 16.79 10.24 25.22
C GLY A 460 16.14 11.54 25.71
N LYS A 461 16.34 12.67 25.01
CA LYS A 461 15.63 13.93 25.31
C LYS A 461 14.14 13.76 25.01
N LYS A 462 13.25 14.17 25.91
CA LYS A 462 11.79 14.08 25.71
C LYS A 462 11.35 14.99 24.56
N VAL A 463 10.52 14.46 23.66
CA VAL A 463 9.91 15.19 22.54
C VAL A 463 8.50 14.71 22.26
N GLY A 464 7.50 15.60 22.37
CA GLY A 464 6.12 15.15 22.51
C GLY A 464 6.03 14.20 23.70
N ASP A 465 5.34 13.07 23.56
CA ASP A 465 5.33 11.98 24.54
C ASP A 465 6.41 10.90 24.29
N ALA A 466 7.25 11.09 23.27
CA ALA A 466 8.37 10.21 22.95
C ALA A 466 9.68 10.65 23.64
N TYR A 467 10.64 9.73 23.72
CA TYR A 467 12.06 10.06 23.92
C TYR A 467 12.79 9.95 22.58
N ALA A 468 13.68 10.88 22.24
CA ALA A 468 14.34 10.89 20.93
C ALA A 468 15.29 9.70 20.75
N SER A 469 15.10 8.92 19.67
CA SER A 469 16.06 7.88 19.27
C SER A 469 17.35 8.49 18.71
N PRO A 470 18.44 7.70 18.58
CA PRO A 470 19.64 8.12 17.87
C PRO A 470 19.36 8.62 16.45
N ALA A 471 18.42 7.98 15.73
CA ALA A 471 18.01 8.42 14.40
C ALA A 471 17.36 9.81 14.42
N LEU A 472 16.45 10.06 15.38
CA LEU A 472 15.79 11.36 15.51
C LEU A 472 16.75 12.47 15.92
N ALA A 473 17.62 12.18 16.88
CA ALA A 473 18.61 13.13 17.39
C ALA A 473 19.63 13.52 16.30
N TYR A 474 20.04 12.57 15.45
CA TYR A 474 20.84 12.84 14.27
C TYR A 474 20.08 13.65 13.19
N LEU A 475 18.85 13.25 12.82
CA LEU A 475 18.08 13.96 11.78
C LEU A 475 17.87 15.43 12.12
N TRP A 476 17.64 15.72 13.41
CA TRP A 476 17.60 17.06 14.00
C TRP A 476 18.89 17.84 13.70
N ASP A 477 19.99 17.49 14.38
CA ASP A 477 21.25 18.24 14.29
C ASP A 477 21.79 18.29 12.84
N TYR A 478 21.57 17.24 12.06
CA TYR A 478 21.96 17.20 10.66
C TYR A 478 21.33 18.35 9.88
N ALA A 479 20.02 18.58 9.97
CA ALA A 479 19.34 19.60 9.19
C ALA A 479 19.22 20.98 9.86
N GLU A 480 19.51 21.13 11.16
CA GLU A 480 19.94 22.43 11.73
C GLU A 480 21.24 22.90 11.04
N ARG A 481 22.23 22.00 10.91
CA ARG A 481 23.50 22.29 10.22
C ARG A 481 23.38 22.32 8.69
N ASN A 482 22.31 21.73 8.13
CA ASN A 482 22.12 21.55 6.69
C ASN A 482 20.67 21.89 6.25
N PRO A 483 20.19 23.13 6.47
CA PRO A 483 18.81 23.50 6.17
C PRO A 483 18.44 23.19 4.72
N TYR A 484 17.32 22.50 4.54
CA TYR A 484 16.86 22.11 3.21
C TYR A 484 16.31 23.32 2.46
N ARG A 485 16.50 23.32 1.14
CA ARG A 485 15.91 24.30 0.24
C ARG A 485 15.13 23.55 -0.82
N SER A 486 13.85 23.37 -0.53
CA SER A 486 12.77 23.10 -1.49
C SER A 486 13.00 23.95 -2.73
N ARG A 487 12.99 23.35 -3.93
CA ARG A 487 13.22 24.09 -5.18
C ARG A 487 11.97 24.94 -5.45
N ASP A 488 12.12 26.18 -5.92
CA ASP A 488 10.98 26.95 -6.42
C ASP A 488 10.52 26.38 -7.76
N TRP A 489 9.52 25.49 -7.71
CA TRP A 489 8.80 25.01 -8.88
C TRP A 489 7.55 25.86 -9.11
N THR A 490 7.51 26.64 -10.19
CA THR A 490 6.24 27.12 -10.75
C THR A 490 5.76 26.13 -11.80
N VAL A 491 4.92 25.18 -11.38
CA VAL A 491 4.38 24.16 -12.28
C VAL A 491 3.29 24.77 -13.17
N LYS A 492 3.65 25.17 -14.39
CA LYS A 492 2.67 25.52 -15.42
C LYS A 492 2.07 24.24 -16.01
N VAL A 493 0.89 23.84 -15.53
CA VAL A 493 0.06 22.81 -16.19
C VAL A 493 -0.74 23.48 -17.31
N ALA A 494 -0.87 22.83 -18.46
CA ALA A 494 -1.91 23.23 -19.43
C ALA A 494 -3.29 22.76 -18.91
N PRO A 495 -4.40 23.34 -19.37
CA PRO A 495 -5.74 22.93 -18.93
C PRO A 495 -6.01 21.43 -19.10
N SER A 496 -6.21 20.76 -17.98
CA SER A 496 -6.71 19.38 -17.89
C SER A 496 -8.07 19.28 -18.59
N SER A 497 -8.43 18.09 -19.10
CA SER A 497 -9.80 17.93 -19.60
C SER A 497 -10.77 17.98 -18.41
N PRO A 498 -11.81 18.84 -18.42
CA PRO A 498 -12.88 18.79 -17.43
C PRO A 498 -13.78 17.57 -17.66
N VAL A 499 -13.64 16.88 -18.80
CA VAL A 499 -14.27 15.59 -19.04
C VAL A 499 -13.40 14.47 -18.45
N VAL A 500 -14.03 13.55 -17.72
CA VAL A 500 -13.40 12.34 -17.18
C VAL A 500 -14.15 11.12 -17.70
N ILE A 501 -13.41 10.10 -18.11
CA ILE A 501 -13.94 8.80 -18.51
C ILE A 501 -13.60 7.80 -17.40
N ASP A 502 -14.60 7.01 -17.04
CA ASP A 502 -14.55 5.92 -16.05
C ASP A 502 -15.23 4.67 -16.64
N PHE A 503 -15.00 3.52 -16.02
CA PHE A 503 -15.52 2.22 -16.41
C PHE A 503 -16.16 1.56 -15.19
N ILE A 504 -17.45 1.27 -15.27
CA ILE A 504 -18.15 0.42 -14.29
C ILE A 504 -18.27 -0.97 -14.89
N ALA A 505 -17.63 -1.94 -14.24
CA ALA A 505 -17.75 -3.36 -14.55
C ALA A 505 -19.08 -3.90 -14.01
N ASP A 506 -19.78 -4.70 -14.82
CA ASP A 506 -20.90 -5.52 -14.35
C ASP A 506 -20.39 -6.92 -13.92
N ALA A 507 -21.27 -7.82 -13.47
CA ALA A 507 -20.90 -9.01 -12.69
C ALA A 507 -20.01 -10.05 -13.41
N ASP A 508 -19.95 -10.02 -14.74
CA ASP A 508 -19.14 -10.90 -15.59
C ASP A 508 -17.71 -10.36 -15.85
N LEU A 509 -17.36 -9.19 -15.31
CA LEU A 509 -16.03 -8.58 -15.37
C LEU A 509 -15.36 -8.50 -14.00
N THR A 510 -14.21 -9.16 -13.85
CA THR A 510 -13.39 -9.06 -12.62
C THR A 510 -12.30 -8.01 -12.79
N GLN A 511 -12.27 -6.95 -11.98
CA GLN A 511 -11.10 -6.05 -11.93
C GLN A 511 -9.84 -6.86 -11.56
N LEU A 512 -8.77 -6.71 -12.35
CA LEU A 512 -7.44 -7.21 -12.04
C LEU A 512 -6.53 -6.05 -11.63
N LYS A 513 -6.02 -6.08 -10.39
CA LYS A 513 -5.23 -4.97 -9.85
C LYS A 513 -3.76 -4.99 -10.31
N ALA A 514 -3.11 -6.16 -10.28
CA ALA A 514 -1.67 -6.28 -10.55
C ALA A 514 -1.33 -6.03 -12.03
N SER A 515 -2.06 -6.69 -12.93
CA SER A 515 -1.95 -6.55 -14.39
C SER A 515 -2.51 -5.23 -14.96
N GLY A 516 -3.29 -4.52 -14.15
CA GLY A 516 -4.33 -3.60 -14.61
C GLY A 516 -5.50 -4.32 -15.28
N GLY A 517 -6.60 -3.59 -15.49
CA GLY A 517 -7.70 -4.00 -16.33
C GLY A 517 -8.67 -5.02 -15.76
N TYR A 518 -9.22 -5.87 -16.64
CA TYR A 518 -10.41 -6.68 -16.38
C TYR A 518 -10.30 -8.09 -16.98
N ARG A 519 -10.75 -9.10 -16.24
CA ARG A 519 -10.93 -10.48 -16.72
C ARG A 519 -12.38 -10.77 -17.03
N LEU A 520 -12.67 -11.23 -18.23
CA LEU A 520 -13.99 -11.63 -18.70
C LEU A 520 -14.28 -13.05 -18.20
N GLN A 521 -15.31 -13.23 -17.38
CA GLN A 521 -15.71 -14.54 -16.84
C GLN A 521 -16.52 -15.38 -17.83
N GLY A 522 -17.19 -14.76 -18.80
CA GLY A 522 -18.21 -15.39 -19.66
C GLY A 522 -19.62 -14.92 -19.31
N LEU A 523 -20.56 -15.03 -20.26
CA LEU A 523 -21.91 -14.44 -20.14
C LEU A 523 -22.99 -15.36 -19.56
N SER A 524 -22.73 -16.65 -19.40
CA SER A 524 -23.67 -17.61 -18.80
C SER A 524 -22.92 -18.69 -18.02
N ALA A 525 -23.66 -19.45 -17.19
CA ALA A 525 -23.17 -20.67 -16.56
C ALA A 525 -23.20 -21.89 -17.51
N GLU A 526 -23.62 -21.69 -18.76
CA GLU A 526 -23.67 -22.74 -19.77
C GLU A 526 -22.29 -22.90 -20.39
N TRP A 527 -21.74 -24.11 -20.27
CA TRP A 527 -20.42 -24.52 -20.74
C TRP A 527 -20.34 -24.58 -22.27
N THR A 528 -20.47 -23.45 -22.95
CA THR A 528 -20.15 -23.36 -24.38
C THR A 528 -18.68 -23.01 -24.53
N PRO A 529 -17.81 -23.93 -25.02
CA PRO A 529 -16.48 -23.54 -25.50
C PRO A 529 -16.67 -22.63 -26.71
N LEU A 530 -16.50 -21.33 -26.47
CA LEU A 530 -16.55 -20.30 -27.50
C LEU A 530 -15.16 -19.68 -27.61
N PRO A 531 -14.60 -19.54 -28.83
CA PRO A 531 -13.37 -18.80 -29.07
C PRO A 531 -13.56 -17.27 -28.89
N LEU A 532 -14.71 -16.84 -28.36
CA LEU A 532 -15.02 -15.46 -28.02
C LEU A 532 -15.47 -15.38 -26.56
N ARG A 533 -14.67 -14.74 -25.70
CA ARG A 533 -15.10 -14.41 -24.32
C ARG A 533 -15.82 -13.07 -24.32
N LYS A 534 -16.88 -12.97 -23.52
CA LYS A 534 -17.72 -11.77 -23.40
C LYS A 534 -17.84 -11.29 -21.97
N GLY A 535 -18.09 -9.99 -21.81
CA GLY A 535 -18.41 -9.32 -20.54
C GLY A 535 -19.04 -7.96 -20.79
N ARG A 536 -19.72 -7.41 -19.78
CA ARG A 536 -20.51 -6.17 -19.86
C ARG A 536 -20.00 -5.13 -18.89
N GLY A 537 -20.16 -3.88 -19.30
CA GLY A 537 -19.85 -2.74 -18.48
C GLY A 537 -20.41 -1.46 -19.08
N ARG A 538 -20.20 -0.36 -18.36
CA ARG A 538 -20.75 0.94 -18.71
C ARG A 538 -19.65 1.98 -18.70
N TRP A 539 -19.42 2.62 -19.85
CA TRP A 539 -18.49 3.74 -19.94
C TRP A 539 -19.20 4.94 -19.35
N VAL A 540 -18.57 5.60 -18.38
CA VAL A 540 -19.19 6.73 -17.69
C VAL A 540 -18.41 7.99 -17.99
N LEU A 541 -19.02 8.86 -18.78
CA LEU A 541 -18.48 10.17 -19.12
C LEU A 541 -19.04 11.20 -18.13
N TYR A 542 -18.15 11.90 -17.44
CA TYR A 542 -18.46 12.99 -16.53
C TYR A 542 -17.97 14.30 -17.12
N ASN A 543 -18.79 15.36 -17.13
CA ASN A 543 -18.31 16.73 -17.41
C ASN A 543 -18.32 17.54 -16.12
N PHE A 544 -17.14 17.74 -15.52
CA PHE A 544 -16.94 18.56 -14.32
C PHE A 544 -16.70 20.05 -14.62
N GLY A 545 -16.81 20.46 -15.89
CA GLY A 545 -16.65 21.84 -16.33
C GLY A 545 -17.93 22.67 -16.13
N ALA A 546 -17.77 23.99 -16.05
CA ALA A 546 -18.87 24.94 -15.90
C ALA A 546 -19.68 25.19 -17.19
N VAL A 547 -19.27 24.61 -18.33
CA VAL A 547 -19.89 24.79 -19.66
C VAL A 547 -20.19 23.45 -20.32
N PRO A 548 -21.20 23.37 -21.22
CA PRO A 548 -21.42 22.19 -22.04
C PRO A 548 -20.22 21.93 -22.97
N ILE A 549 -19.90 20.65 -23.21
CA ILE A 549 -18.77 20.28 -24.07
C ILE A 549 -19.23 19.26 -25.11
N THR A 550 -19.15 19.63 -26.39
CA THR A 550 -19.33 18.73 -27.53
C THR A 550 -18.01 18.11 -27.94
N GLY A 551 -17.98 16.79 -28.15
CA GLY A 551 -16.81 16.06 -28.60
C GLY A 551 -17.19 14.77 -29.33
N ALA A 552 -16.19 14.09 -29.88
CA ALA A 552 -16.34 12.75 -30.44
C ALA A 552 -15.92 11.69 -29.42
N LEU A 553 -16.60 10.55 -29.38
CA LEU A 553 -16.20 9.36 -28.62
C LEU A 553 -15.55 8.36 -29.57
N GLU A 554 -14.23 8.24 -29.46
CA GLU A 554 -13.38 7.35 -30.25
C GLU A 554 -13.07 6.09 -29.42
N ILE A 555 -13.25 4.90 -30.01
CA ILE A 555 -12.91 3.62 -29.38
C ILE A 555 -11.88 2.90 -30.25
N ALA A 556 -10.73 2.58 -29.67
CA ALA A 556 -9.70 1.74 -30.27
C ALA A 556 -9.66 0.41 -29.51
N ALA A 557 -10.08 -0.66 -30.19
CA ALA A 557 -10.21 -2.01 -29.66
C ALA A 557 -9.66 -3.02 -30.68
N PRO A 558 -9.13 -4.18 -30.25
CA PRO A 558 -8.63 -5.22 -31.14
C PRO A 558 -9.76 -6.06 -31.76
N THR A 559 -10.98 -5.89 -31.26
CA THR A 559 -12.17 -6.68 -31.55
C THR A 559 -13.43 -5.79 -31.54
N PRO A 560 -14.53 -6.18 -32.19
CA PRO A 560 -15.77 -5.40 -32.21
C PRO A 560 -16.34 -5.14 -30.81
N VAL A 561 -16.78 -3.91 -30.56
CA VAL A 561 -17.47 -3.50 -29.33
C VAL A 561 -18.94 -3.28 -29.64
N THR A 562 -19.80 -4.17 -29.18
CA THR A 562 -21.25 -4.05 -29.39
C THR A 562 -21.81 -3.01 -28.44
N SER A 563 -22.15 -1.83 -28.97
CA SER A 563 -22.73 -0.74 -28.20
C SER A 563 -23.50 0.22 -29.11
N THR A 564 -24.62 0.76 -28.63
CA THR A 564 -25.42 1.77 -29.31
C THR A 564 -25.18 3.13 -28.67
N TYR A 565 -24.36 3.96 -29.33
CA TYR A 565 -24.05 5.32 -28.89
C TYR A 565 -23.97 6.27 -30.08
N ASP A 566 -24.23 7.56 -29.84
CA ASP A 566 -23.89 8.61 -30.79
C ASP A 566 -22.38 8.89 -30.68
N PRO A 567 -21.58 8.69 -31.75
CA PRO A 567 -20.15 8.97 -31.71
C PRO A 567 -19.84 10.47 -31.56
N VAL A 568 -20.80 11.38 -31.73
CA VAL A 568 -20.65 12.82 -31.50
C VAL A 568 -21.65 13.27 -30.44
N MET A 569 -21.16 13.69 -29.27
CA MET A 569 -22.07 13.98 -28.15
C MET A 569 -21.71 15.26 -27.39
N THR A 570 -22.74 15.96 -26.92
CA THR A 570 -22.61 17.11 -26.00
C THR A 570 -22.89 16.65 -24.58
N LEU A 571 -21.98 16.94 -23.64
CA LEU A 571 -22.11 16.69 -22.21
C LEU A 571 -22.40 18.00 -21.48
N ALA A 572 -23.51 18.08 -20.74
CA ALA A 572 -23.87 19.27 -19.96
C ALA A 572 -23.01 19.42 -18.68
N PRO A 573 -22.92 20.62 -18.07
CA PRO A 573 -22.23 20.82 -16.79
C PRO A 573 -22.76 19.88 -15.69
N GLY A 574 -21.87 19.14 -15.03
CA GLY A 574 -22.21 18.16 -14.01
C GLY A 574 -22.90 16.88 -14.53
N GLU A 575 -23.01 16.71 -15.86
CA GLU A 575 -23.59 15.50 -16.44
C GLU A 575 -22.73 14.27 -16.16
N ARG A 576 -23.42 13.15 -15.90
CA ARG A 576 -22.88 11.79 -15.84
C ARG A 576 -23.65 10.95 -16.84
N ARG A 577 -23.02 10.63 -17.98
CA ARG A 577 -23.61 9.82 -19.05
C ARG A 577 -23.04 8.40 -19.00
N GLU A 578 -23.89 7.41 -18.77
CA GLU A 578 -23.54 5.99 -18.94
C GLU A 578 -23.77 5.57 -20.40
N ILE A 579 -22.86 4.78 -20.94
CA ILE A 579 -23.00 4.09 -22.23
C ILE A 579 -22.77 2.59 -21.97
N PRO A 580 -23.81 1.74 -22.02
CA PRO A 580 -23.65 0.31 -21.85
C PRO A 580 -22.98 -0.30 -23.08
N VAL A 581 -22.07 -1.26 -22.86
CA VAL A 581 -21.45 -2.04 -23.93
C VAL A 581 -21.38 -3.52 -23.57
N GLU A 582 -21.31 -4.35 -24.61
CA GLU A 582 -20.75 -5.69 -24.53
C GLU A 582 -19.34 -5.70 -25.13
N LEU A 583 -18.37 -6.07 -24.30
CA LEU A 583 -17.00 -6.37 -24.72
C LEU A 583 -16.93 -7.82 -25.20
N THR A 584 -16.28 -8.03 -26.34
CA THR A 584 -15.92 -9.36 -26.84
C THR A 584 -14.41 -9.39 -27.14
N ILE A 585 -13.71 -10.46 -26.74
CA ILE A 585 -12.31 -10.71 -27.09
C ILE A 585 -12.12 -12.16 -27.54
N ASP A 586 -11.00 -12.44 -28.20
CA ASP A 586 -10.56 -13.81 -28.47
C ASP A 586 -10.38 -14.60 -27.17
N GLY A 587 -10.94 -15.82 -27.16
CA GLY A 587 -10.94 -16.75 -26.04
C GLY A 587 -10.10 -18.01 -26.25
N SER A 588 -9.44 -18.13 -27.41
CA SER A 588 -8.65 -19.29 -27.83
C SER A 588 -7.20 -19.28 -27.33
N VAL A 589 -6.68 -18.12 -26.92
CA VAL A 589 -5.33 -17.96 -26.33
C VAL A 589 -5.41 -16.99 -25.15
N TRP A 590 -4.69 -17.28 -24.07
CA TRP A 590 -4.54 -16.30 -22.98
C TRP A 590 -3.60 -15.17 -23.40
N THR A 591 -4.17 -14.04 -23.83
CA THR A 591 -3.43 -12.84 -24.28
C THR A 591 -4.00 -11.56 -23.62
N ALA A 592 -3.16 -10.53 -23.50
CA ALA A 592 -3.54 -9.19 -23.06
C ALA A 592 -4.16 -8.37 -24.20
N HIS A 593 -5.48 -8.20 -24.22
CA HIS A 593 -6.16 -7.39 -25.24
C HIS A 593 -6.24 -5.91 -24.80
N ALA A 594 -5.29 -5.10 -25.27
CA ALA A 594 -5.23 -3.67 -24.97
C ALA A 594 -6.42 -2.89 -25.56
N PHE A 595 -7.05 -2.02 -24.78
CA PHE A 595 -8.30 -1.34 -25.10
C PHE A 595 -8.21 0.15 -24.76
N THR A 596 -8.75 1.05 -25.58
CA THR A 596 -8.67 2.50 -25.35
C THR A 596 -9.95 3.23 -25.78
N VAL A 597 -10.44 4.10 -24.90
CA VAL A 597 -11.59 4.99 -25.13
C VAL A 597 -11.12 6.43 -24.97
N ARG A 598 -11.44 7.28 -25.94
CA ARG A 598 -11.03 8.69 -25.98
C ARG A 598 -12.24 9.57 -26.28
N PHE A 599 -12.49 10.56 -25.43
CA PHE A 599 -13.43 11.65 -25.74
C PHE A 599 -12.60 12.85 -26.20
N VAL A 600 -12.79 13.26 -27.46
CA VAL A 600 -12.04 14.34 -28.12
C VAL A 600 -12.95 15.57 -28.24
N PRO A 601 -12.76 16.61 -27.42
CA PRO A 601 -13.56 17.83 -27.51
C PRO A 601 -13.39 18.53 -28.86
N ARG A 602 -14.46 19.12 -29.39
CA ARG A 602 -14.39 20.03 -30.55
C ARG A 602 -13.61 21.32 -30.24
N ILE A 603 -13.45 21.64 -28.95
CA ILE A 603 -12.68 22.78 -28.46
C ILE A 603 -11.19 22.41 -28.42
N LYS A 604 -10.42 22.80 -29.44
CA LYS A 604 -9.00 22.40 -29.61
C LYS A 604 -8.04 22.74 -28.46
N THR A 605 -8.43 23.66 -27.56
CA THR A 605 -7.64 24.02 -26.37
C THR A 605 -7.87 23.10 -25.18
N VAL A 606 -8.88 22.21 -25.24
CA VAL A 606 -9.18 21.23 -24.19
C VAL A 606 -8.57 19.89 -24.59
N SER A 607 -7.73 19.33 -23.73
CA SER A 607 -7.12 18.02 -23.94
C SER A 607 -8.18 16.91 -24.09
N PRO A 608 -7.96 15.87 -24.91
CA PRO A 608 -8.81 14.68 -24.91
C PRO A 608 -8.87 14.02 -23.53
N ALA A 609 -10.04 13.54 -23.13
CA ALA A 609 -10.16 12.63 -22.00
C ALA A 609 -9.84 11.21 -22.48
N VAL A 610 -9.05 10.47 -21.71
CA VAL A 610 -8.55 9.13 -22.07
C VAL A 610 -8.84 8.13 -20.96
N PHE A 611 -9.26 6.93 -21.36
CA PHE A 611 -9.31 5.72 -20.55
C PHE A 611 -8.64 4.58 -21.33
N THR A 612 -7.68 3.89 -20.73
CA THR A 612 -6.86 2.85 -21.37
C THR A 612 -6.76 1.64 -20.45
N THR A 613 -7.19 0.48 -20.91
CA THR A 613 -7.25 -0.74 -20.09
C THR A 613 -6.78 -1.98 -20.85
N VAL A 614 -6.83 -3.15 -20.21
CA VAL A 614 -6.55 -4.45 -20.81
C VAL A 614 -7.67 -5.41 -20.46
N LEU A 615 -8.08 -6.22 -21.42
CA LEU A 615 -9.06 -7.29 -21.27
C LEU A 615 -8.33 -8.63 -21.34
N TYR A 616 -8.65 -9.53 -20.41
CA TYR A 616 -8.08 -10.87 -20.32
C TYR A 616 -9.20 -11.92 -20.40
N PRO A 617 -9.03 -13.02 -21.16
CA PRO A 617 -9.98 -14.12 -21.11
C PRO A 617 -9.85 -14.87 -19.77
N ALA A 618 -10.94 -15.47 -19.30
CA ALA A 618 -10.86 -16.49 -18.27
C ALA A 618 -10.14 -17.73 -18.83
N ALA A 619 -9.17 -18.27 -18.09
CA ALA A 619 -8.40 -19.46 -18.44
C ALA A 619 -9.20 -20.79 -18.27
N TYR A 620 -10.52 -20.74 -18.40
CA TYR A 620 -11.44 -21.85 -18.13
C TYR A 620 -11.77 -22.59 -19.42
N GLY A 621 -11.57 -23.92 -19.42
CA GLY A 621 -11.62 -24.73 -20.63
C GLY A 621 -10.42 -24.51 -21.57
N MET A 622 -9.33 -23.91 -21.09
CA MET A 622 -8.07 -23.80 -21.84
C MET A 622 -7.10 -24.91 -21.40
N VAL A 623 -6.46 -25.59 -22.37
CA VAL A 623 -5.32 -26.48 -22.12
C VAL A 623 -4.05 -25.69 -21.82
N THR A 624 -3.10 -26.34 -21.13
CA THR A 624 -1.85 -25.71 -20.65
C THR A 624 -0.63 -26.29 -21.36
N GLU A 625 -0.17 -25.62 -22.43
CA GLU A 625 1.10 -25.90 -23.09
C GLU A 625 2.26 -25.52 -22.14
N THR A 626 3.20 -26.43 -21.91
CA THR A 626 4.40 -26.13 -21.10
C THR A 626 5.52 -25.66 -22.00
N ILE A 627 6.01 -24.44 -21.75
CA ILE A 627 7.03 -23.76 -22.58
C ILE A 627 8.43 -24.01 -22.02
N GLU A 628 8.57 -23.93 -20.69
CA GLU A 628 9.82 -24.16 -19.97
C GLU A 628 9.47 -24.77 -18.61
N SER A 629 10.16 -25.83 -18.21
CA SER A 629 9.92 -26.53 -16.95
C SER A 629 11.11 -26.37 -16.01
N PHE A 630 10.87 -25.98 -14.76
CA PHE A 630 11.94 -25.65 -13.81
C PHE A 630 12.67 -26.89 -13.28
N THR A 631 12.61 -28.02 -13.98
CA THR A 631 13.23 -29.33 -13.72
C THR A 631 14.61 -29.49 -14.37
N PHE A 632 15.17 -28.42 -14.96
CA PHE A 632 16.50 -28.43 -15.59
C PHE A 632 17.64 -28.83 -14.63
N MET A 633 18.67 -29.47 -15.17
CA MET A 633 19.80 -30.02 -14.41
C MET A 633 20.74 -28.94 -13.81
N ASP A 634 21.70 -29.39 -12.99
CA ASP A 634 22.69 -28.58 -12.27
C ASP A 634 23.42 -27.54 -13.14
N ASN A 635 23.11 -26.25 -12.92
CA ASN A 635 23.72 -25.12 -13.62
C ASN A 635 24.73 -24.40 -12.72
N ARG A 636 25.94 -24.95 -12.63
CA ARG A 636 27.04 -24.42 -11.78
C ARG A 636 27.51 -23.03 -12.20
N GLU A 637 27.48 -22.71 -13.50
CA GLU A 637 27.90 -21.39 -14.01
C GLU A 637 26.93 -20.30 -13.52
N ALA A 638 25.62 -20.49 -13.70
CA ALA A 638 24.64 -19.54 -13.17
C ALA A 638 24.62 -19.52 -11.63
N ARG A 639 24.86 -20.66 -10.95
CA ARG A 639 24.99 -20.67 -9.48
C ARG A 639 26.19 -19.86 -8.99
N ALA A 640 27.34 -19.97 -9.66
CA ALA A 640 28.50 -19.13 -9.37
C ALA A 640 28.24 -17.65 -9.68
N GLN A 641 27.59 -17.33 -10.81
CA GLN A 641 27.21 -15.96 -11.17
C GLN A 641 26.26 -15.33 -10.14
N VAL A 642 25.23 -16.07 -9.70
CA VAL A 642 24.26 -15.61 -8.70
C VAL A 642 24.89 -15.53 -7.30
N GLY A 643 25.81 -16.43 -6.95
CA GLY A 643 26.54 -16.39 -5.68
C GLY A 643 27.60 -15.28 -5.58
N ALA A 644 28.23 -14.90 -6.70
CA ALA A 644 29.30 -13.89 -6.74
C ALA A 644 28.79 -12.43 -6.87
N ARG A 645 27.46 -12.21 -6.93
CA ARG A 645 26.88 -10.88 -7.13
C ARG A 645 27.02 -9.97 -5.88
N PRO A 646 27.18 -8.65 -6.01
CA PRO A 646 27.20 -7.75 -4.86
C PRO A 646 25.86 -7.67 -4.12
N LEU A 647 25.77 -8.28 -2.94
CA LEU A 647 24.60 -8.20 -2.04
C LEU A 647 24.36 -6.78 -1.54
N ALA A 648 23.09 -6.41 -1.32
CA ALA A 648 22.76 -5.18 -0.59
C ALA A 648 23.10 -5.32 0.91
N SER A 649 23.28 -4.20 1.62
CA SER A 649 23.77 -4.14 3.02
C SER A 649 22.98 -4.99 4.03
N GLU A 650 21.72 -5.29 3.72
CA GLU A 650 20.76 -6.05 4.54
C GLU A 650 20.10 -7.19 3.71
N GLU A 651 20.70 -7.58 2.58
CA GLU A 651 20.28 -8.78 1.82
C GLU A 651 20.98 -10.02 2.42
N PRO A 652 20.26 -11.12 2.71
CA PRO A 652 20.85 -12.28 3.35
C PRO A 652 21.86 -12.98 2.43
N GLN A 653 22.99 -13.41 2.99
CA GLN A 653 23.92 -14.30 2.31
C GLN A 653 23.24 -15.65 2.02
N LEU A 654 23.39 -16.13 0.79
CA LEU A 654 22.97 -17.46 0.39
C LEU A 654 24.20 -18.36 0.19
N TYR A 655 24.05 -19.64 0.49
CA TYR A 655 25.10 -20.65 0.46
C TYR A 655 24.72 -21.80 -0.49
N ASP A 656 25.72 -22.41 -1.12
CA ASP A 656 25.54 -23.61 -1.94
C ASP A 656 25.17 -24.81 -1.06
N GLN A 657 24.04 -25.45 -1.37
CA GLN A 657 23.51 -26.60 -0.65
C GLN A 657 24.03 -27.95 -1.19
N GLY A 658 25.08 -27.94 -2.03
CA GLY A 658 25.63 -29.13 -2.70
C GLY A 658 24.83 -29.57 -3.92
N GLY A 659 23.99 -28.67 -4.46
CA GLY A 659 23.07 -28.95 -5.56
C GLY A 659 22.70 -27.69 -6.32
N ARG A 660 21.65 -27.73 -7.14
CA ARG A 660 21.27 -26.58 -8.00
C ARG A 660 20.68 -25.36 -7.25
N TRP A 661 20.50 -25.45 -5.94
CA TRP A 661 19.88 -24.42 -5.09
C TRP A 661 20.90 -23.66 -4.25
N LEU A 662 20.68 -22.35 -4.09
CA LEU A 662 21.27 -21.52 -3.05
C LEU A 662 20.24 -21.30 -1.92
N ALA A 663 20.66 -21.29 -0.66
CA ALA A 663 19.75 -21.07 0.47
C ALA A 663 20.39 -20.26 1.60
N THR A 664 19.59 -19.58 2.42
CA THR A 664 20.03 -19.01 3.69
C THR A 664 20.46 -20.11 4.67
N ASP A 665 21.30 -19.76 5.64
CA ASP A 665 21.60 -20.66 6.75
C ASP A 665 20.30 -21.05 7.51
N GLY A 666 20.25 -22.28 8.03
CA GLY A 666 19.04 -22.88 8.59
C GLY A 666 17.98 -23.35 7.57
N VAL A 667 18.20 -23.18 6.26
CA VAL A 667 17.27 -23.57 5.19
C VAL A 667 17.91 -24.55 4.20
N ARG A 668 17.19 -25.62 3.84
CA ARG A 668 17.62 -26.64 2.87
C ARG A 668 16.49 -27.03 1.94
N VAL A 669 16.82 -27.40 0.69
CA VAL A 669 15.86 -27.84 -0.32
C VAL A 669 16.05 -29.32 -0.63
N GLU A 670 15.00 -30.10 -0.44
CA GLU A 670 14.85 -31.47 -0.95
C GLU A 670 14.01 -31.40 -2.24
N GLU A 671 14.48 -32.04 -3.30
CA GLU A 671 13.81 -32.06 -4.60
C GLU A 671 13.64 -33.51 -5.08
N LYS A 672 12.40 -33.90 -5.39
CA LYS A 672 12.04 -35.23 -5.87
C LYS A 672 10.79 -35.16 -6.74
N ASP A 673 10.80 -35.84 -7.90
CA ASP A 673 9.63 -36.01 -8.79
C ASP A 673 8.88 -34.70 -9.14
N GLY A 674 9.61 -33.57 -9.25
CA GLY A 674 9.05 -32.24 -9.53
C GLY A 674 8.42 -31.52 -8.31
N LEU A 675 8.51 -32.11 -7.11
CA LEU A 675 8.19 -31.51 -5.83
C LEU A 675 9.46 -30.94 -5.18
N TRP A 676 9.37 -29.69 -4.72
CA TRP A 676 10.36 -29.01 -3.89
C TRP A 676 9.83 -28.94 -2.47
N ARG A 677 10.56 -29.53 -1.51
CA ARG A 677 10.35 -29.32 -0.07
C ARG A 677 11.45 -28.40 0.44
N ILE A 678 11.07 -27.19 0.83
CA ILE A 678 11.98 -26.24 1.45
C ILE A 678 11.79 -26.37 2.97
N HIS A 679 12.75 -27.02 3.61
CA HIS A 679 12.76 -27.20 5.06
C HIS A 679 13.46 -26.00 5.70
N ILE A 680 12.87 -25.45 6.74
CA ILE A 680 13.40 -24.35 7.55
C ILE A 680 13.56 -24.89 8.96
N ASP A 681 14.79 -25.29 9.31
CA ASP A 681 15.09 -25.92 10.60
C ASP A 681 15.36 -24.85 11.67
N TYR A 682 15.94 -23.70 11.30
CA TYR A 682 16.04 -22.49 12.12
C TYR A 682 16.10 -21.23 11.26
N LEU A 683 16.22 -20.06 11.90
CA LEU A 683 16.28 -18.74 11.30
C LEU A 683 17.59 -18.06 11.72
N ALA A 684 18.34 -17.49 10.77
CA ALA A 684 19.67 -16.94 11.04
C ALA A 684 19.62 -15.57 11.76
N ASP A 685 20.18 -15.50 12.98
CA ASP A 685 20.23 -14.35 13.90
C ASP A 685 20.63 -13.01 13.25
N THR A 686 21.41 -13.04 12.16
CA THR A 686 22.01 -11.85 11.53
C THR A 686 21.18 -11.23 10.41
N SER A 687 20.03 -11.79 10.04
CA SER A 687 19.34 -11.42 8.79
C SER A 687 17.89 -10.99 8.96
N LEU A 688 17.56 -9.83 8.38
CA LEU A 688 16.20 -9.23 8.35
C LEU A 688 15.25 -9.98 7.39
N ARG A 689 15.72 -11.09 6.80
CA ARG A 689 15.03 -11.97 5.84
C ARG A 689 15.47 -13.42 6.11
N PRO A 690 15.00 -14.03 7.21
CA PRO A 690 15.73 -15.15 7.82
C PRO A 690 15.52 -16.52 7.18
N ALA A 691 14.66 -16.63 6.16
CA ALA A 691 14.55 -17.81 5.31
C ALA A 691 14.33 -17.41 3.84
N ALA A 692 15.25 -17.81 2.96
CA ALA A 692 15.10 -17.66 1.52
C ALA A 692 15.87 -18.74 0.75
N VAL A 693 15.40 -19.05 -0.46
CA VAL A 693 16.08 -19.92 -1.43
C VAL A 693 16.11 -19.27 -2.81
N GLU A 694 17.15 -19.57 -3.59
CA GLU A 694 17.34 -19.00 -4.92
C GLU A 694 17.76 -20.11 -5.90
N LEU A 695 16.99 -20.29 -6.97
CA LEU A 695 17.24 -21.24 -8.06
C LEU A 695 17.79 -20.48 -9.27
N PRO A 696 19.08 -20.59 -9.61
CA PRO A 696 19.65 -20.01 -10.82
C PRO A 696 19.00 -20.59 -12.08
N LEU A 697 18.68 -19.74 -13.05
CA LEU A 697 18.02 -20.12 -14.29
C LEU A 697 19.04 -20.52 -15.38
N PRO A 698 18.62 -21.25 -16.43
CA PRO A 698 19.44 -21.51 -17.61
C PRO A 698 19.99 -20.21 -18.23
N ARG A 699 21.23 -20.26 -18.74
CA ARG A 699 21.85 -19.10 -19.40
C ARG A 699 21.07 -18.75 -20.68
N GLY A 700 20.53 -17.54 -20.73
CA GLY A 700 19.66 -17.10 -21.84
C GLY A 700 18.18 -17.42 -21.64
N PHE A 701 17.73 -17.78 -20.43
CA PHE A 701 16.32 -17.89 -20.09
C PHE A 701 15.54 -16.62 -20.45
N VAL A 702 14.36 -16.80 -21.05
CA VAL A 702 13.41 -15.74 -21.42
C VAL A 702 12.05 -16.06 -20.80
N PHE A 703 11.32 -15.03 -20.39
CA PHE A 703 9.92 -15.13 -19.96
C PHE A 703 9.03 -14.39 -20.99
N PRO A 704 8.48 -15.08 -22.00
CA PRO A 704 7.68 -14.45 -23.06
C PRO A 704 6.43 -13.72 -22.54
N GLN A 705 5.98 -12.70 -23.27
CA GLN A 705 4.82 -11.86 -22.88
C GLN A 705 3.48 -12.60 -22.99
N ASP A 706 3.39 -13.58 -23.88
CA ASP A 706 2.22 -14.44 -24.13
C ASP A 706 2.19 -15.69 -23.22
N THR A 707 2.93 -15.66 -22.10
CA THR A 707 3.07 -16.80 -21.19
C THR A 707 2.89 -16.42 -19.72
N LEU A 708 2.63 -17.42 -18.90
CA LEU A 708 2.37 -17.34 -17.48
C LEU A 708 3.40 -18.20 -16.73
N PHE A 709 4.06 -17.64 -15.72
CA PHE A 709 4.76 -18.44 -14.72
C PHE A 709 3.72 -19.02 -13.76
N SER A 710 3.75 -20.33 -13.55
CA SER A 710 2.74 -21.07 -12.79
C SER A 710 3.37 -22.17 -11.93
N PHE A 711 2.83 -22.37 -10.73
CA PHE A 711 3.17 -23.47 -9.81
C PHE A 711 2.04 -23.73 -8.81
N ARG A 712 2.09 -24.87 -8.11
CA ARG A 712 1.22 -25.18 -6.96
C ARG A 712 2.01 -25.13 -5.66
N TYR A 713 1.38 -24.73 -4.56
CA TYR A 713 2.05 -24.58 -3.26
C TYR A 713 1.16 -24.94 -2.06
N ARG A 714 1.78 -25.39 -0.95
CA ARG A 714 1.15 -25.59 0.38
C ARG A 714 2.18 -25.49 1.52
N ILE A 715 1.72 -25.37 2.77
CA ILE A 715 2.57 -25.72 3.93
C ILE A 715 2.56 -27.25 4.10
N GLY A 716 3.74 -27.84 4.27
CA GLY A 716 3.95 -29.27 4.47
C GLY A 716 3.96 -29.68 5.94
N LYS A 717 4.06 -30.99 6.19
CA LYS A 717 4.20 -31.54 7.56
C LYS A 717 5.68 -31.71 7.90
N VAL A 718 6.11 -31.16 9.03
CA VAL A 718 7.41 -31.47 9.63
C VAL A 718 7.52 -32.98 9.90
N GLY A 719 8.62 -33.60 9.48
CA GLY A 719 8.90 -35.01 9.74
C GLY A 719 8.02 -36.02 9.00
N GLY A 720 7.08 -35.58 8.16
CA GLY A 720 6.28 -36.48 7.34
C GLY A 720 7.05 -36.94 6.11
N THR A 721 7.41 -38.22 6.03
CA THR A 721 7.57 -38.87 4.72
C THR A 721 6.19 -38.88 4.07
N ASP A 722 6.06 -38.22 2.91
CA ASP A 722 4.81 -38.24 2.16
C ASP A 722 4.78 -39.56 1.35
N ASP A 723 4.42 -40.63 2.04
CA ASP A 723 4.29 -41.99 1.52
C ASP A 723 3.18 -42.00 0.45
N GLY A 724 3.55 -41.68 -0.81
CA GLY A 724 2.64 -41.23 -1.88
C GLY A 724 1.54 -42.19 -2.33
N ARG A 725 0.59 -42.50 -1.45
CA ARG A 725 -0.51 -43.46 -1.62
C ARG A 725 -1.87 -42.87 -1.22
N SER A 726 -2.11 -41.62 -1.60
CA SER A 726 -3.45 -41.00 -1.62
C SER A 726 -3.86 -40.61 -3.05
N GLY A 727 -3.68 -41.54 -4.00
CA GLY A 727 -4.16 -41.44 -5.38
C GLY A 727 -4.92 -42.72 -5.75
N VAL A 728 -6.14 -42.58 -6.24
CA VAL A 728 -7.03 -43.72 -6.52
C VAL A 728 -6.66 -44.38 -7.84
N LEU A 729 -6.30 -45.66 -7.79
CA LEU A 729 -6.44 -46.60 -8.91
C LEU A 729 -7.04 -47.92 -8.40
N SER A 730 -7.69 -48.64 -9.31
CA SER A 730 -8.49 -49.83 -9.03
C SER A 730 -7.65 -51.09 -8.73
N ARG A 731 -8.32 -52.11 -8.18
CA ARG A 731 -7.72 -53.41 -7.81
C ARG A 731 -6.95 -54.05 -8.98
N GLY A 732 -5.68 -54.38 -8.74
CA GLY A 732 -4.93 -55.44 -9.40
C GLY A 732 -4.26 -56.30 -8.32
N THR A 733 -4.20 -57.62 -8.52
CA THR A 733 -3.63 -58.60 -7.57
C THR A 733 -2.22 -59.04 -7.98
N GLU A 734 -1.49 -59.62 -7.01
CA GLU A 734 -0.14 -60.19 -7.15
C GLU A 734 0.97 -59.15 -7.51
N ASP A 735 2.26 -59.40 -7.26
CA ASP A 735 2.94 -60.65 -6.86
C ASP A 735 4.04 -60.42 -5.79
N ARG A 736 4.60 -61.50 -5.22
CA ARG A 736 5.68 -61.49 -4.20
C ARG A 736 7.06 -61.78 -4.79
N GLY A 737 7.81 -60.73 -5.13
CA GLY A 737 9.25 -60.82 -5.44
C GLY A 737 10.14 -60.81 -4.19
N GLN A 738 11.18 -61.65 -4.16
CA GLN A 738 12.20 -61.67 -3.11
C GLN A 738 13.22 -60.54 -3.31
N MET A 739 13.77 -60.00 -2.21
CA MET A 739 15.01 -59.21 -2.25
C MET A 739 16.21 -60.08 -1.88
N THR A 740 17.32 -59.91 -2.60
CA THR A 740 18.64 -60.47 -2.28
C THR A 740 19.56 -59.38 -1.74
N ASP A 741 20.40 -59.71 -0.76
CA ASP A 741 21.41 -58.78 -0.25
C ASP A 741 22.42 -58.35 -1.33
N GLY A 742 22.74 -57.06 -1.35
CA GLY A 742 23.70 -56.44 -2.27
C GLY A 742 24.66 -55.53 -1.51
N THR A 743 25.82 -56.06 -1.12
CA THR A 743 26.83 -55.30 -0.37
C THR A 743 27.57 -54.32 -1.30
N VAL A 744 27.54 -53.03 -0.98
CA VAL A 744 28.31 -52.00 -1.70
C VAL A 744 29.41 -51.46 -0.79
N THR A 745 30.66 -51.65 -1.20
CA THR A 745 31.83 -51.00 -0.60
C THR A 745 32.02 -49.60 -1.18
N SER A 746 32.43 -48.65 -0.35
CA SER A 746 32.94 -47.34 -0.79
C SER A 746 34.16 -46.95 0.06
N GLU A 747 35.19 -46.44 -0.62
CA GLU A 747 36.45 -46.03 0.02
C GLU A 747 36.52 -44.50 0.21
N SER A 748 37.49 -44.10 1.04
CA SER A 748 37.94 -42.73 1.33
C SER A 748 37.02 -41.83 2.19
N GLY A 749 37.65 -41.00 3.03
CA GLY A 749 36.98 -39.99 3.88
C GLY A 749 37.22 -40.21 5.38
N ASN A 750 38.10 -39.40 5.98
CA ASN A 750 38.48 -39.49 7.40
C ASN A 750 37.28 -39.38 8.37
N LEU A 751 36.82 -40.53 8.88
CA LEU A 751 35.77 -40.63 9.89
C LEU A 751 36.19 -41.62 10.99
N LYS A 752 36.43 -41.11 12.20
CA LYS A 752 36.49 -41.99 13.39
C LYS A 752 35.07 -42.24 13.88
N VAL A 753 34.64 -43.49 13.79
CA VAL A 753 33.42 -43.99 14.44
C VAL A 753 33.79 -44.34 15.88
N THR A 754 33.01 -43.86 16.86
CA THR A 754 33.15 -44.28 18.26
C THR A 754 32.55 -45.69 18.46
N ALA A 755 32.89 -46.36 19.57
CA ALA A 755 32.47 -47.74 19.84
C ALA A 755 30.95 -47.94 19.98
N ASP A 756 30.17 -46.85 20.06
CA ASP A 756 28.70 -46.80 20.04
C ASP A 756 28.11 -46.48 18.64
N GLY A 757 28.93 -46.50 17.58
CA GLY A 757 28.52 -46.28 16.20
C GLY A 757 28.37 -44.81 15.78
N ARG A 758 28.58 -43.85 16.69
CA ARG A 758 28.41 -42.42 16.38
C ARG A 758 29.57 -41.86 15.54
N ARG A 759 29.25 -40.83 14.75
CA ARG A 759 30.19 -40.05 13.92
C ARG A 759 30.22 -38.61 14.45
N THR A 760 31.39 -38.04 14.67
CA THR A 760 31.56 -36.65 15.11
C THR A 760 32.66 -35.94 14.32
N MET A 761 32.48 -34.64 14.06
CA MET A 761 33.55 -33.77 13.58
C MET A 761 34.26 -33.13 14.80
N ASN A 762 35.58 -33.01 14.73
CA ASN A 762 36.35 -32.31 15.76
C ASN A 762 36.18 -30.79 15.63
N GLY A 763 35.96 -30.11 16.76
CA GLY A 763 36.16 -28.66 16.89
C GLY A 763 34.92 -27.80 17.21
N VAL A 764 33.70 -28.28 16.93
CA VAL A 764 32.47 -27.53 17.24
C VAL A 764 31.82 -28.04 18.52
N SER A 765 31.52 -27.13 19.45
CA SER A 765 30.84 -27.43 20.70
C SER A 765 29.34 -27.69 20.48
N ASN A 766 28.98 -28.95 20.21
CA ASN A 766 27.58 -29.43 20.14
C ASN A 766 26.86 -29.45 21.51
N LYS A 767 27.02 -28.39 22.32
CA LYS A 767 26.00 -28.04 23.32
C LYS A 767 24.86 -27.39 22.54
N PRO A 768 23.64 -27.94 22.51
CA PRO A 768 22.51 -27.22 21.94
C PRO A 768 22.33 -25.94 22.75
N VAL A 769 22.52 -24.79 22.11
CA VAL A 769 22.12 -23.50 22.69
C VAL A 769 20.62 -23.61 22.91
N ARG A 770 20.18 -23.54 24.17
CA ARG A 770 18.78 -23.63 24.53
C ARG A 770 18.12 -22.29 24.21
N ILE A 771 17.86 -22.05 22.92
CA ILE A 771 17.20 -20.85 22.41
C ILE A 771 15.90 -20.67 23.18
N ASP A 772 15.71 -19.48 23.74
CA ASP A 772 14.49 -19.16 24.50
C ASP A 772 13.28 -19.18 23.55
N PRO A 773 12.26 -20.04 23.78
CA PRO A 773 11.06 -20.07 22.95
C PRO A 773 10.29 -18.74 22.95
N MET A 774 10.53 -17.82 23.90
CA MET A 774 9.95 -16.47 23.86
C MET A 774 10.51 -15.57 22.75
N ARG A 775 11.66 -15.87 22.14
CA ARG A 775 12.14 -15.16 20.93
C ARG A 775 11.22 -15.34 19.71
N PHE A 776 10.46 -16.43 19.67
CA PHE A 776 9.63 -16.78 18.51
C PHE A 776 8.14 -16.87 18.88
N LYS A 777 7.61 -15.83 19.57
CA LYS A 777 6.16 -15.59 19.55
C LYS A 777 5.75 -15.32 18.09
N PRO A 778 4.73 -16.03 17.54
CA PRO A 778 4.35 -15.91 16.14
C PRO A 778 4.03 -14.46 15.78
N LEU A 779 4.54 -14.01 14.64
CA LEU A 779 4.52 -12.63 14.14
C LEU A 779 3.10 -12.17 13.79
N SER A 780 2.31 -11.88 14.84
CA SER A 780 0.85 -11.70 14.85
C SER A 780 0.08 -12.94 14.38
N GLY A 781 -0.99 -13.30 15.08
CA GLY A 781 -1.95 -14.35 14.66
C GLY A 781 -2.83 -13.96 13.46
N VAL A 782 -2.36 -13.04 12.61
CA VAL A 782 -3.14 -12.36 11.56
C VAL A 782 -2.63 -12.70 10.15
N HIS A 783 -1.37 -13.14 10.00
CA HIS A 783 -0.74 -13.32 8.68
C HIS A 783 -0.28 -14.75 8.35
N GLY A 784 -0.25 -15.67 9.32
CA GLY A 784 0.05 -17.09 9.09
C GLY A 784 1.43 -17.37 8.47
N ASP A 785 1.58 -18.54 7.87
CA ASP A 785 2.73 -18.85 7.02
C ASP A 785 2.58 -18.14 5.67
N ALA A 786 3.64 -17.47 5.22
CA ALA A 786 3.61 -16.65 4.00
C ALA A 786 4.85 -16.84 3.11
N MET A 787 4.64 -16.81 1.79
CA MET A 787 5.70 -16.91 0.77
C MET A 787 5.64 -15.73 -0.20
N GLY A 788 6.79 -15.12 -0.50
CA GLY A 788 6.94 -14.15 -1.59
C GLY A 788 7.81 -14.75 -2.68
N VAL A 789 7.37 -14.67 -3.94
CA VAL A 789 8.11 -15.24 -5.08
C VAL A 789 8.52 -14.14 -6.04
N TYR A 790 9.79 -14.16 -6.41
CA TYR A 790 10.47 -13.11 -7.16
C TYR A 790 11.28 -13.73 -8.31
N PHE A 791 11.45 -13.00 -9.41
CA PHE A 791 12.58 -13.21 -10.32
C PHE A 791 13.69 -12.22 -9.99
N ARG A 792 14.94 -12.68 -9.94
CA ARG A 792 16.09 -11.77 -10.00
C ARG A 792 16.52 -11.60 -11.45
N THR A 793 16.99 -10.40 -11.78
CA THR A 793 17.48 -10.05 -13.11
C THR A 793 18.98 -9.80 -13.10
N ALA A 794 19.61 -9.79 -14.28
CA ALA A 794 21.07 -9.71 -14.44
C ALA A 794 21.72 -8.46 -13.82
N ASN A 795 20.97 -7.36 -13.66
CA ASN A 795 21.42 -6.14 -12.97
C ASN A 795 21.25 -6.18 -11.43
N GLY A 796 20.76 -7.31 -10.88
CA GLY A 796 20.59 -7.54 -9.44
C GLY A 796 19.23 -7.13 -8.87
N ASN A 797 18.36 -6.50 -9.67
CA ASN A 797 17.01 -6.12 -9.25
C ASN A 797 16.15 -7.37 -8.95
N LEU A 798 15.24 -7.25 -7.98
CA LEU A 798 14.23 -8.28 -7.66
C LEU A 798 12.83 -7.82 -8.08
N TYR A 799 12.13 -8.65 -8.83
CA TYR A 799 10.80 -8.40 -9.36
C TYR A 799 9.79 -9.42 -8.85
N PHE A 800 8.56 -9.01 -8.50
CA PHE A 800 7.50 -9.88 -7.99
C PHE A 800 6.12 -9.49 -8.51
N ALA A 801 5.18 -10.44 -8.53
CA ALA A 801 3.85 -10.25 -9.09
C ALA A 801 2.73 -10.51 -8.06
N GLY A 802 2.32 -9.44 -7.37
CA GLY A 802 1.23 -9.42 -6.39
C GLY A 802 1.68 -9.56 -4.92
N GLY A 803 0.71 -9.63 -4.01
CA GLY A 803 0.98 -9.76 -2.57
C GLY A 803 1.63 -11.09 -2.17
N ARG A 804 2.09 -11.19 -0.91
CA ARG A 804 2.58 -12.44 -0.32
C ARG A 804 1.48 -13.50 -0.39
N LEU A 805 1.86 -14.73 -0.73
CA LEU A 805 0.98 -15.88 -0.79
C LEU A 805 0.80 -16.43 0.63
N PRO A 806 -0.42 -16.39 1.22
CA PRO A 806 -0.69 -17.13 2.44
C PRO A 806 -0.72 -18.63 2.12
N LEU A 807 -0.12 -19.45 2.96
CA LEU A 807 -0.15 -20.91 2.80
C LEU A 807 -1.17 -21.54 3.75
N THR A 808 -1.79 -22.62 3.27
CA THR A 808 -2.56 -23.55 4.08
C THR A 808 -2.03 -24.96 3.80
N ALA A 809 -2.55 -25.98 4.48
CA ALA A 809 -2.22 -27.38 4.19
C ALA A 809 -2.79 -27.87 2.84
N GLU A 810 -3.66 -27.08 2.21
CA GLU A 810 -4.27 -27.36 0.91
C GLU A 810 -3.41 -26.83 -0.25
N TRP A 811 -3.48 -27.48 -1.40
CA TRP A 811 -2.71 -27.10 -2.58
C TRP A 811 -3.30 -25.89 -3.31
N GLY A 812 -2.83 -24.70 -2.95
CA GLY A 812 -3.03 -23.47 -3.72
C GLY A 812 -2.31 -23.50 -5.08
N THR A 813 -2.68 -22.57 -5.95
CA THR A 813 -2.06 -22.37 -7.28
C THR A 813 -1.67 -20.90 -7.45
N TYR A 814 -0.45 -20.66 -7.88
CA TYR A 814 0.04 -19.35 -8.31
C TYR A 814 0.17 -19.33 -9.83
N THR A 815 -0.26 -18.24 -10.46
CA THR A 815 -0.15 -18.04 -11.92
C THR A 815 -0.06 -16.55 -12.20
N ARG A 816 0.98 -16.08 -12.92
CA ARG A 816 1.21 -14.66 -13.26
C ARG A 816 1.92 -14.50 -14.61
N PRO A 817 1.55 -13.50 -15.43
CA PRO A 817 2.32 -13.13 -16.62
C PRO A 817 3.58 -12.35 -16.26
N SER A 818 4.54 -12.28 -17.18
CA SER A 818 5.73 -11.42 -17.04
C SER A 818 5.37 -9.94 -16.83
N GLN A 819 4.27 -9.46 -17.42
CA GLN A 819 3.80 -8.08 -17.27
C GLN A 819 3.19 -7.72 -15.89
N ASP A 820 3.01 -8.68 -14.98
CA ASP A 820 2.59 -8.40 -13.59
C ASP A 820 3.79 -8.14 -12.67
N PHE A 821 5.01 -8.40 -13.13
CA PHE A 821 6.22 -8.36 -12.31
C PHE A 821 6.73 -6.91 -12.15
N THR A 822 6.54 -6.37 -10.95
CA THR A 822 7.02 -5.05 -10.53
C THR A 822 8.23 -5.18 -9.62
N MET A 823 9.12 -4.20 -9.59
CA MET A 823 10.32 -4.27 -8.75
C MET A 823 9.95 -4.17 -7.26
N GLY A 824 10.68 -4.84 -6.38
CA GLY A 824 10.54 -4.73 -4.93
C GLY A 824 11.61 -3.83 -4.28
N PHE A 825 11.27 -3.17 -3.18
CA PHE A 825 12.18 -2.28 -2.41
C PHE A 825 13.46 -2.95 -1.86
N PHE A 826 13.47 -4.29 -1.76
CA PHE A 826 14.48 -5.06 -1.04
C PHE A 826 15.35 -5.87 -2.00
N GLY A 827 15.82 -5.21 -3.05
CA GLY A 827 16.78 -5.69 -4.04
C GLY A 827 17.46 -4.47 -4.65
N ARG A 828 18.33 -4.67 -5.65
CA ARG A 828 18.95 -3.52 -6.32
C ARG A 828 17.93 -2.66 -7.04
N ALA A 829 18.25 -1.36 -7.15
CA ALA A 829 17.49 -0.38 -7.90
C ALA A 829 18.26 0.15 -9.12
N ALA A 830 18.82 -0.77 -9.92
CA ALA A 830 19.50 -0.47 -11.17
C ALA A 830 18.50 -0.22 -12.32
N LEU A 831 18.98 0.39 -13.40
CA LEU A 831 18.24 0.50 -14.67
C LEU A 831 18.61 -0.66 -15.62
N PRO A 832 17.76 -1.00 -16.60
CA PRO A 832 16.39 -0.49 -16.81
C PRO A 832 15.42 -1.01 -15.73
N TRP A 833 14.29 -0.33 -15.56
CA TRP A 833 13.35 -0.60 -14.45
C TRP A 833 12.22 -1.56 -14.80
N ARG A 834 11.84 -1.70 -16.08
CA ARG A 834 10.80 -2.66 -16.52
C ARG A 834 11.33 -4.09 -16.46
N PHE A 835 10.48 -5.05 -16.11
CA PHE A 835 10.86 -6.48 -16.12
C PHE A 835 11.13 -6.99 -17.55
N SER A 836 10.38 -6.49 -18.55
CA SER A 836 10.56 -6.79 -19.98
C SER A 836 11.94 -6.41 -20.53
N ASP A 837 12.57 -5.40 -19.94
CA ASP A 837 13.80 -4.78 -20.44
C ASP A 837 15.05 -5.43 -19.80
N ASN A 838 14.85 -6.50 -19.02
CA ASN A 838 15.86 -7.18 -18.23
C ASN A 838 15.88 -8.69 -18.52
N THR A 839 17.04 -9.33 -18.36
CA THR A 839 17.17 -10.80 -18.42
C THR A 839 16.98 -11.40 -17.03
N PRO A 840 16.02 -12.31 -16.79
CA PRO A 840 15.92 -13.07 -15.54
C PRO A 840 17.09 -14.05 -15.42
N VAL A 841 17.67 -14.15 -14.22
CA VAL A 841 18.83 -15.03 -13.91
C VAL A 841 18.59 -15.99 -12.75
N SER A 842 17.56 -15.76 -11.93
CA SER A 842 17.14 -16.70 -10.89
C SER A 842 15.66 -16.55 -10.54
N LEU A 843 15.09 -17.61 -9.98
CA LEU A 843 13.85 -17.59 -9.20
C LEU A 843 14.22 -17.51 -7.71
N PHE A 844 13.86 -16.41 -7.06
CA PHE A 844 14.12 -16.15 -5.64
C PHE A 844 12.82 -16.29 -4.83
N ILE A 845 12.82 -17.15 -3.82
CA ILE A 845 11.67 -17.46 -2.98
C ILE A 845 12.00 -17.05 -1.55
N TYR A 846 11.19 -16.14 -1.00
CA TYR A 846 11.31 -15.61 0.35
C TYR A 846 10.22 -16.19 1.24
N LEU A 847 10.59 -16.67 2.43
CA LEU A 847 9.75 -17.50 3.28
C LEU A 847 9.54 -16.83 4.64
N ARG A 848 8.32 -16.94 5.17
CA ARG A 848 7.93 -16.48 6.50
C ARG A 848 7.15 -17.58 7.21
N PRO A 849 7.85 -18.53 7.86
CA PRO A 849 7.20 -19.46 8.78
C PRO A 849 6.64 -18.71 10.00
N SER A 850 5.50 -19.16 10.49
CA SER A 850 4.87 -18.70 11.73
C SER A 850 5.37 -19.49 12.96
N GLN A 851 5.91 -20.70 12.75
CA GLN A 851 6.48 -21.60 13.75
C GLN A 851 7.71 -22.33 13.16
N LEU A 852 8.59 -22.86 14.01
CA LEU A 852 9.80 -23.58 13.60
C LEU A 852 9.89 -24.96 14.30
N PRO A 853 10.44 -25.99 13.65
CA PRO A 853 10.81 -26.03 12.23
C PRO A 853 9.57 -25.99 11.31
N ALA A 854 9.77 -25.68 10.02
CA ALA A 854 8.71 -25.61 9.02
C ALA A 854 9.10 -26.29 7.69
N VAL A 855 8.11 -26.70 6.90
CA VAL A 855 8.30 -27.24 5.55
C VAL A 855 7.36 -26.53 4.59
N PHE A 856 7.90 -25.89 3.56
CA PHE A 856 7.13 -25.27 2.48
C PHE A 856 7.21 -26.18 1.25
N GLU A 857 6.08 -26.46 0.60
CA GLU A 857 6.04 -27.33 -0.57
C GLU A 857 5.60 -26.58 -1.82
N ILE A 858 6.33 -26.79 -2.92
CA ILE A 858 6.05 -26.23 -4.25
C ILE A 858 6.16 -27.37 -5.27
N ARG A 859 5.26 -27.44 -6.25
CA ARG A 859 5.38 -28.36 -7.39
C ARG A 859 4.84 -27.75 -8.67
N ASP A 860 5.01 -28.47 -9.78
CA ASP A 860 4.47 -28.12 -11.09
C ASP A 860 4.93 -26.73 -11.56
N ALA A 861 6.19 -26.36 -11.28
CA ALA A 861 6.77 -25.05 -11.56
C ALA A 861 7.26 -24.93 -13.01
N ARG A 862 6.64 -24.02 -13.78
CA ARG A 862 6.81 -23.90 -15.23
C ARG A 862 6.40 -22.54 -15.79
N ILE A 863 6.97 -22.17 -16.92
CA ILE A 863 6.38 -21.19 -17.85
C ILE A 863 5.39 -21.94 -18.74
N VAL A 864 4.18 -21.44 -18.87
CA VAL A 864 3.09 -22.06 -19.63
C VAL A 864 2.39 -21.06 -20.54
N ARG A 865 1.85 -21.56 -21.65
CA ARG A 865 0.88 -20.86 -22.49
C ARG A 865 -0.47 -21.56 -22.36
N PHE A 866 -1.55 -20.80 -22.31
CA PHE A 866 -2.91 -21.36 -22.32
C PHE A 866 -3.52 -21.19 -23.71
N ARG A 867 -4.10 -22.27 -24.23
CA ARG A 867 -4.76 -22.34 -25.55
C ARG A 867 -6.10 -23.08 -25.46
N GLU A 868 -6.92 -22.99 -26.49
CA GLU A 868 -8.03 -23.92 -26.75
C GLU A 868 -7.50 -25.35 -27.01
N GLU A 869 -8.35 -26.36 -26.82
CA GLU A 869 -8.01 -27.79 -26.91
C GLU A 869 -7.95 -28.31 -28.37
#